data_AF-A0AAV5RUR9-F1
#
_entry.id   AF-A0AAV5RUR9-F1
#
_cell.length_a   1.000
_cell.length_b   1.000
_cell.length_c   1.000
_cell.angle_alpha   90.00
_cell.angle_beta   90.00
_cell.angle_gamma   90.00
#
_symmetry.space_group_name_H-M   'P 1'
#
loop_
_entity.id
_entity.type
_entity.pdbx_description
1 polymer ?
#
loop_
_entity_poly.entity_id
_entity_poly.type
_entity_poly.pdbx_seq_one_letter_code
_entity_poly.pdbx_strand_id
1 'polypeptide(L)'
;MIILKIIEEYYASADIDLQYMALRNDLTVSDLDNDISLLMNKLILPILADEQSMTIVNLVCYELLPRFLQAMRDAYKPSKEIFRLTETKIFVPLMRNLSHESRSLVFLQSLRVTFRKIRALMAIDDATRSKNRNVNVPVVIFNSNDQFVRDLLDKILQQDLFHRERVVCYEMLNHLVQLYYDGHTHAIPRTILGTILKECAQDDTLEPLVEELASNLCLLTSAVNLGYNSAHITDTLLLTMSKHWFKFNTLADEYFDTRLLPRLEVDTLDDTRAFLSILRIIANFKPYYSTRILHAGLPYLAQDNVTRLITDLIMLINKFDIRISERRLEIDILAHSSGHINETHSDGGDGNDPAAPRATILTSRPIAPQMEKQPSAQDSYLQELSLANDTYAFGGADDDDDNGDIMFEEEEDSNMMEEDSEQNSAHPSSTLATTEETEAEIQRIKEIHEMILEIIHSIDISPNVDSYFMNTEKHLLNSTYRSLNLKVDEKAIVTLFQFSPDVKEIDLREVLTDDKYYEKYTKEDIFRTLDYKSASSMDDLKGLQLVVDIAEKLMRDKNFGLTVRDQSILSLILLPHAKRNKQFICIIKVGNMKQKVDEGVSTRTSIYSILSQMEKLPMNVSCKILEDMAGVGLKDKNENVKFIAEKVMENILEQYYEAIIALAQNWYQVSIMDNMREVLYGSPNISASESWALSNLIDTYPSASTKPNM
;
A
#
# COMPACT_ATOMS: atom_id res chain seq x y z
N MET A 1 -32.45 -15.18 26.17
CA MET A 1 -33.26 -14.75 27.32
C MET A 1 -33.74 -13.32 27.04
N ILE A 2 -35.00 -12.99 27.32
CA ILE A 2 -35.54 -11.63 27.09
C ILE A 2 -34.74 -10.65 27.98
N ILE A 3 -34.31 -9.52 27.42
CA ILE A 3 -33.41 -8.54 28.07
C ILE A 3 -33.93 -8.09 29.45
N LEU A 4 -35.24 -7.91 29.59
CA LEU A 4 -35.88 -7.60 30.88
C LEU A 4 -35.50 -8.59 31.98
N LYS A 5 -35.46 -9.89 31.68
CA LYS A 5 -35.12 -10.92 32.67
C LYS A 5 -33.66 -10.84 33.10
N ILE A 6 -32.74 -10.44 32.21
CA ILE A 6 -31.32 -10.25 32.54
C ILE A 6 -31.19 -9.08 33.53
N ILE A 7 -31.91 -8.00 33.26
CA ILE A 7 -31.94 -6.81 34.12
C ILE A 7 -32.51 -7.17 35.50
N GLU A 8 -33.63 -7.89 35.54
CA GLU A 8 -34.24 -8.34 36.79
C GLU A 8 -33.31 -9.25 37.60
N GLU A 9 -32.66 -10.23 36.96
CA GLU A 9 -31.72 -11.14 37.62
C GLU A 9 -30.47 -10.43 38.15
N TYR A 10 -29.92 -9.48 37.39
CA TYR A 10 -28.76 -8.69 37.81
C TYR A 10 -29.07 -7.84 39.05
N TYR A 11 -30.18 -7.10 39.05
CA TYR A 11 -30.55 -6.24 40.19
C TYR A 11 -31.16 -7.00 41.38
N ALA A 12 -31.62 -8.24 41.20
CA ALA A 12 -32.12 -9.08 42.29
C ALA A 12 -31.00 -9.61 43.20
N SER A 13 -29.75 -9.61 42.73
CA SER A 13 -28.60 -10.12 43.47
C SER A 13 -27.63 -9.02 43.87
N ALA A 14 -27.11 -9.09 45.09
CA ALA A 14 -25.94 -8.33 45.54
C ALA A 14 -24.63 -9.13 45.42
N ASP A 15 -24.72 -10.43 45.09
CA ASP A 15 -23.59 -11.31 44.87
C ASP A 15 -23.03 -11.09 43.46
N ILE A 16 -21.74 -10.73 43.39
CA ILE A 16 -21.01 -10.42 42.15
C ILE A 16 -21.00 -11.64 41.21
N ASP A 17 -20.89 -12.86 41.73
CA ASP A 17 -20.84 -14.06 40.90
C ASP A 17 -22.20 -14.32 40.22
N LEU A 18 -23.30 -14.10 40.95
CA LEU A 18 -24.65 -14.21 40.39
C LEU A 18 -24.94 -13.10 39.37
N GLN A 19 -24.48 -11.87 39.64
CA GLN A 19 -24.55 -10.77 38.68
C GLN A 19 -23.76 -11.10 37.41
N TYR A 20 -22.55 -11.63 37.56
CA TYR A 20 -21.69 -12.05 36.46
C TYR A 20 -22.35 -13.15 35.61
N MET A 21 -22.94 -14.17 36.26
CA MET A 21 -23.70 -15.22 35.57
C MET A 21 -24.91 -14.67 34.82
N ALA A 22 -25.67 -13.75 35.43
CA ALA A 22 -26.83 -13.14 34.80
C ALA A 22 -26.45 -12.41 33.50
N LEU A 23 -25.35 -11.65 33.51
CA LEU A 23 -24.85 -10.90 32.36
C LEU A 23 -24.26 -11.80 31.26
N ARG A 24 -23.85 -13.03 31.58
CA ARG A 24 -23.35 -13.98 30.57
C ARG A 24 -24.43 -14.77 29.85
N ASN A 25 -25.68 -14.71 30.30
CA ASN A 25 -26.79 -15.39 29.65
C ASN A 25 -26.98 -14.97 28.18
N ASP A 26 -27.45 -15.88 27.34
CA ASP A 26 -27.66 -15.61 25.92
C ASP A 26 -28.71 -14.52 25.68
N LEU A 27 -28.36 -13.58 24.80
CA LEU A 27 -29.21 -12.46 24.42
C LEU A 27 -30.11 -12.87 23.26
N THR A 28 -31.41 -12.61 23.38
CA THR A 28 -32.37 -12.77 22.29
C THR A 28 -33.00 -11.42 22.02
N VAL A 29 -32.78 -10.87 20.82
CA VAL A 29 -33.34 -9.58 20.37
C VAL A 29 -34.64 -9.85 19.64
N SER A 30 -35.73 -9.25 20.12
CA SER A 30 -37.09 -9.44 19.60
C SER A 30 -37.69 -8.15 19.04
N ASP A 31 -37.44 -7.03 19.71
CA ASP A 31 -37.86 -5.69 19.29
C ASP A 31 -36.65 -4.76 19.41
N LEU A 32 -35.92 -4.63 18.30
CA LEU A 32 -34.63 -3.95 18.25
C LEU A 32 -34.59 -2.58 18.96
N ASP A 33 -35.55 -1.68 18.69
CA ASP A 33 -35.50 -0.32 19.25
C ASP A 33 -35.76 -0.33 20.77
N ASN A 34 -36.75 -1.09 21.21
CA ASN A 34 -37.08 -1.22 22.63
C ASN A 34 -35.98 -1.97 23.40
N ASP A 35 -35.47 -3.06 22.83
CA ASP A 35 -34.45 -3.91 23.42
C ASP A 35 -33.12 -3.17 23.59
N ILE A 36 -32.66 -2.43 22.58
CA ILE A 36 -31.46 -1.57 22.70
C ILE A 36 -31.69 -0.49 23.76
N SER A 37 -32.83 0.20 23.71
CA SER A 37 -33.13 1.30 24.63
C SER A 37 -33.20 0.82 26.09
N LEU A 38 -33.77 -0.36 26.31
CA LEU A 38 -33.87 -0.99 27.62
C LEU A 38 -32.48 -1.42 28.11
N LEU A 39 -31.73 -2.16 27.30
CA LEU A 39 -30.39 -2.64 27.66
C LEU A 39 -29.44 -1.48 27.97
N MET A 40 -29.39 -0.47 27.11
CA MET A 40 -28.48 0.66 27.27
C MET A 40 -28.82 1.50 28.51
N ASN A 41 -30.09 1.90 28.67
CA ASN A 41 -30.46 2.84 29.74
C ASN A 41 -30.67 2.17 31.11
N LYS A 42 -31.03 0.88 31.15
CA LYS A 42 -31.33 0.18 32.39
C LYS A 42 -30.22 -0.73 32.88
N LEU A 43 -29.24 -1.08 32.03
CA LEU A 43 -28.18 -2.00 32.42
C LEU A 43 -26.80 -1.44 32.09
N ILE A 44 -26.49 -1.20 30.82
CA ILE A 44 -25.13 -0.90 30.38
C ILE A 44 -24.65 0.44 30.93
N LEU A 45 -25.36 1.54 30.69
CA LEU A 45 -24.90 2.86 31.14
C LEU A 45 -24.79 2.96 32.67
N PRO A 46 -25.78 2.49 33.47
CA PRO A 46 -25.63 2.44 34.92
C PRO A 46 -24.41 1.65 35.38
N ILE A 47 -24.14 0.48 34.78
CA ILE A 47 -22.96 -0.31 35.13
C ILE A 47 -21.67 0.44 34.80
N LEU A 48 -21.55 0.99 33.59
CA LEU A 48 -20.33 1.70 33.18
C LEU A 48 -20.06 2.98 34.01
N ALA A 49 -21.11 3.66 34.46
CA ALA A 49 -20.99 4.87 35.28
C ALA A 49 -20.72 4.55 36.77
N ASP A 50 -21.55 3.69 37.36
CA ASP A 50 -21.72 3.64 38.82
C ASP A 50 -21.19 2.34 39.45
N GLU A 51 -21.02 1.25 38.70
CA GLU A 51 -20.61 -0.06 39.25
C GLU A 51 -19.17 -0.03 39.76
N GLN A 52 -18.97 -0.41 41.02
CA GLN A 52 -17.65 -0.43 41.67
C GLN A 52 -16.83 -1.65 41.24
N SER A 53 -17.48 -2.77 40.94
CA SER A 53 -16.80 -3.99 40.49
C SER A 53 -16.26 -3.84 39.07
N MET A 54 -14.94 -3.66 38.94
CA MET A 54 -14.29 -3.60 37.63
C MET A 54 -14.44 -4.89 36.82
N THR A 55 -14.63 -6.03 37.48
CA THR A 55 -14.94 -7.30 36.81
C THR A 55 -16.26 -7.23 36.04
N ILE A 56 -17.29 -6.63 36.65
CA ILE A 56 -18.60 -6.43 36.02
C ILE A 56 -18.52 -5.38 34.92
N VAL A 57 -17.82 -4.26 35.16
CA VAL A 57 -17.58 -3.22 34.16
C VAL A 57 -16.87 -3.78 32.93
N ASN A 58 -15.81 -4.57 33.12
CA ASN A 58 -15.07 -5.21 32.05
C ASN A 58 -15.92 -6.23 31.31
N LEU A 59 -16.71 -7.05 32.01
CA LEU A 59 -17.65 -7.97 31.38
C LEU A 59 -18.63 -7.22 30.46
N VAL A 60 -19.17 -6.09 30.91
CA VAL A 60 -20.10 -5.29 30.10
C VAL A 60 -19.40 -4.69 28.88
N CYS A 61 -18.22 -4.11 29.07
CA CYS A 61 -17.45 -3.45 28.03
C CYS A 61 -16.96 -4.42 26.96
N TYR A 62 -16.34 -5.53 27.36
CA TYR A 62 -15.61 -6.44 26.46
C TYR A 62 -16.43 -7.64 25.98
N GLU A 63 -17.44 -8.09 26.73
CA GLU A 63 -18.26 -9.25 26.34
C GLU A 63 -19.71 -8.87 26.00
N LEU A 64 -20.44 -8.26 26.94
CA LEU A 64 -21.89 -8.06 26.78
C LEU A 64 -22.22 -7.16 25.60
N LEU A 65 -21.58 -6.00 25.51
CA LEU A 65 -21.86 -5.03 24.47
C LEU A 65 -21.50 -5.58 23.06
N PRO A 66 -20.32 -6.20 22.85
CA PRO A 66 -20.02 -6.89 21.59
C PRO A 66 -20.96 -8.05 21.24
N ARG A 67 -21.36 -8.87 22.22
CA ARG A 67 -22.33 -9.96 22.02
C ARG A 67 -23.69 -9.41 21.63
N PHE A 68 -24.10 -8.29 22.19
CA PHE A 68 -25.35 -7.64 21.83
C PHE A 68 -25.33 -7.13 20.38
N LEU A 69 -24.23 -6.51 19.93
CA LEU A 69 -24.08 -6.10 18.53
C LEU A 69 -24.12 -7.30 17.57
N GLN A 70 -23.50 -8.42 17.96
CA GLN A 70 -23.59 -9.68 17.21
C GLN A 70 -25.04 -10.17 17.13
N ALA A 71 -25.75 -10.22 18.26
CA ALA A 71 -27.14 -10.66 18.29
C ALA A 71 -28.05 -9.74 17.46
N MET A 72 -27.79 -8.43 17.42
CA MET A 72 -28.49 -7.49 16.54
C MET A 72 -28.27 -7.82 15.06
N ARG A 73 -27.03 -8.12 14.65
CA ARG A 73 -26.71 -8.54 13.27
C ARG A 73 -27.36 -9.88 12.91
N ASP A 74 -27.31 -10.85 13.82
CA ASP A 74 -27.84 -12.19 13.55
C ASP A 74 -29.38 -12.16 13.43
N ALA A 75 -30.04 -11.33 14.24
CA ALA A 75 -31.49 -11.16 14.21
C ALA A 75 -31.99 -10.32 13.03
N TYR A 76 -31.18 -9.36 12.54
CA TYR A 76 -31.61 -8.41 11.51
C TYR A 76 -30.57 -8.24 10.41
N LYS A 77 -31.02 -8.28 9.14
CA LYS A 77 -30.15 -8.06 7.99
C LYS A 77 -29.45 -6.69 8.05
N PRO A 78 -28.12 -6.61 7.82
CA PRO A 78 -27.38 -5.35 7.83
C PRO A 78 -28.08 -4.29 6.97
N SER A 79 -28.52 -3.21 7.60
CA SER A 79 -29.25 -2.12 6.96
C SER A 79 -28.86 -0.77 7.54
N LYS A 80 -29.02 0.30 6.75
CA LYS A 80 -28.79 1.69 7.21
C LYS A 80 -29.59 2.03 8.48
N GLU A 81 -30.75 1.41 8.66
CA GLU A 81 -31.60 1.63 9.83
C GLU A 81 -31.00 1.04 11.11
N ILE A 82 -30.47 -0.19 11.05
CA ILE A 82 -29.77 -0.81 12.19
C ILE A 82 -28.58 0.04 12.59
N PHE A 83 -27.78 0.50 11.62
CA PHE A 83 -26.63 1.35 11.91
C PHE A 83 -27.02 2.68 12.55
N ARG A 84 -28.07 3.34 12.03
CA ARG A 84 -28.61 4.56 12.65
C ARG A 84 -29.12 4.31 14.08
N LEU A 85 -29.75 3.17 14.35
CA LEU A 85 -30.17 2.80 15.70
C LEU A 85 -28.96 2.60 16.60
N THR A 86 -27.93 1.88 16.14
CA THR A 86 -26.66 1.70 16.87
C THR A 86 -26.00 3.05 17.20
N GLU A 87 -25.88 3.96 16.24
CA GLU A 87 -25.30 5.28 16.47
C GLU A 87 -26.09 6.07 17.51
N THR A 88 -27.42 6.18 17.32
CA THR A 88 -28.26 7.03 18.16
C THR A 88 -28.52 6.48 19.56
N LYS A 89 -28.55 5.14 19.72
CA LYS A 89 -28.91 4.47 20.98
C LYS A 89 -27.72 3.87 21.72
N ILE A 90 -26.60 3.62 21.05
CA ILE A 90 -25.39 3.06 21.68
C ILE A 90 -24.28 4.12 21.70
N PHE A 91 -23.85 4.60 20.54
CA PHE A 91 -22.67 5.48 20.47
C PHE A 91 -22.90 6.85 21.12
N VAL A 92 -24.00 7.52 20.78
CA VAL A 92 -24.31 8.85 21.31
C VAL A 92 -24.43 8.83 22.85
N PRO A 93 -25.13 7.86 23.47
CA PRO A 93 -25.14 7.76 24.93
C PRO A 93 -23.76 7.49 25.55
N LEU A 94 -22.93 6.63 24.95
CA LEU A 94 -21.56 6.40 25.43
C LEU A 94 -20.72 7.68 25.33
N MET A 95 -20.77 8.37 24.20
CA MET A 95 -20.08 9.65 23.97
C MET A 95 -20.48 10.73 24.97
N ARG A 96 -21.79 10.88 25.27
CA ARG A 96 -22.27 11.87 26.25
C ARG A 96 -21.68 11.66 27.64
N ASN A 97 -21.41 10.42 28.01
CA ASN A 97 -20.85 10.05 29.31
C ASN A 97 -19.32 10.13 29.37
N LEU A 98 -18.62 10.50 28.28
CA LEU A 98 -17.18 10.77 28.32
C LEU A 98 -16.80 11.92 29.28
N SER A 99 -17.74 12.81 29.60
CA SER A 99 -17.54 13.88 30.60
C SER A 99 -17.50 13.38 32.05
N HIS A 100 -17.72 12.09 32.29
CA HIS A 100 -17.74 11.56 33.64
C HIS A 100 -16.31 11.48 34.17
N GLU A 101 -15.97 12.36 35.14
CA GLU A 101 -14.58 12.64 35.56
C GLU A 101 -13.75 11.39 35.92
N SER A 102 -14.37 10.38 36.53
CA SER A 102 -13.72 9.13 36.96
C SER A 102 -13.90 7.94 36.02
N ARG A 103 -14.68 8.08 34.94
CA ARG A 103 -15.09 6.96 34.07
C ARG A 103 -14.86 7.20 32.57
N SER A 104 -14.28 8.34 32.19
CA SER A 104 -13.99 8.67 30.79
C SER A 104 -13.26 7.55 30.05
N LEU A 105 -12.25 6.93 30.69
CA LEU A 105 -11.53 5.78 30.14
C LEU A 105 -12.45 4.58 29.88
N VAL A 106 -13.35 4.24 30.81
CA VAL A 106 -14.29 3.11 30.65
C VAL A 106 -15.23 3.33 29.46
N PHE A 107 -15.75 4.55 29.30
CA PHE A 107 -16.61 4.91 28.16
C PHE A 107 -15.83 4.93 26.84
N LEU A 108 -14.60 5.42 26.85
CA LEU A 108 -13.71 5.40 25.69
C LEU A 108 -13.36 3.96 25.26
N GLN A 109 -13.08 3.09 26.24
CA GLN A 109 -12.88 1.67 26.03
C GLN A 109 -14.11 0.98 25.43
N SER A 110 -15.29 1.32 25.95
CA SER A 110 -16.56 0.80 25.43
C SER A 110 -16.77 1.22 23.97
N LEU A 111 -16.49 2.47 23.62
CA LEU A 111 -16.53 2.96 22.24
C LEU A 111 -15.53 2.22 21.35
N ARG A 112 -14.26 2.11 21.79
CA ARG A 112 -13.19 1.39 21.06
C ARG A 112 -13.61 -0.03 20.71
N VAL A 113 -14.04 -0.79 21.71
CA VAL A 113 -14.45 -2.20 21.58
C VAL A 113 -15.66 -2.32 20.65
N THR A 114 -16.63 -1.43 20.80
CA THR A 114 -17.85 -1.40 19.97
C THR A 114 -17.52 -1.12 18.50
N PHE A 115 -16.67 -0.13 18.23
CA PHE A 115 -16.24 0.19 16.87
C PHE A 115 -15.47 -0.96 16.23
N ARG A 116 -14.52 -1.55 16.97
CA ARG A 116 -13.76 -2.73 16.53
C ARG A 116 -14.68 -3.89 16.18
N LYS A 117 -15.66 -4.20 17.05
CA LYS A 117 -16.61 -5.29 16.83
C LYS A 117 -17.45 -5.05 15.58
N ILE A 118 -17.96 -3.84 15.39
CA ILE A 118 -18.78 -3.49 14.22
C ILE A 118 -17.97 -3.61 12.93
N ARG A 119 -16.73 -3.12 12.92
CA ARG A 119 -15.83 -3.28 11.78
C ARG A 119 -15.60 -4.76 11.45
N ALA A 120 -15.35 -5.60 12.46
CA ALA A 120 -15.20 -7.04 12.26
C ALA A 120 -16.50 -7.67 11.69
N LEU A 121 -17.67 -7.25 12.17
CA LEU A 121 -18.95 -7.72 11.65
C LEU A 121 -19.15 -7.32 10.18
N MET A 122 -18.80 -6.08 9.82
CA MET A 122 -18.85 -5.60 8.43
C MET A 122 -17.91 -6.40 7.52
N ALA A 123 -16.69 -6.70 7.97
CA ALA A 123 -15.75 -7.51 7.20
C ALA A 123 -16.29 -8.93 6.95
N ILE A 124 -16.98 -9.55 7.91
CA ILE A 124 -17.63 -10.85 7.70
C ILE A 124 -18.77 -10.70 6.69
N ASP A 125 -19.57 -9.64 6.77
CA ASP A 125 -20.64 -9.38 5.80
C ASP A 125 -20.08 -9.21 4.38
N ASP A 126 -18.98 -8.47 4.23
CA ASP A 126 -18.31 -8.23 2.94
C ASP A 126 -17.66 -9.50 2.39
N ALA A 127 -16.99 -10.30 3.22
CA ALA A 127 -16.46 -11.60 2.84
C ALA A 127 -17.57 -12.59 2.43
N THR A 128 -18.70 -12.57 3.15
CA THR A 128 -19.88 -13.41 2.82
C THR A 128 -20.50 -12.99 1.49
N ARG A 129 -20.58 -11.68 1.22
CA ARG A 129 -21.05 -11.12 -0.05
C ARG A 129 -20.13 -11.51 -1.20
N SER A 130 -18.81 -11.42 -1.00
CA SER A 130 -17.80 -11.83 -1.98
C SER A 130 -17.91 -13.32 -2.31
N LYS A 131 -18.02 -14.20 -1.30
CA LYS A 131 -18.13 -15.67 -1.47
C LYS A 131 -19.43 -16.12 -2.16
N ASN A 132 -20.56 -15.49 -1.86
CA ASN A 132 -21.86 -15.85 -2.47
C ASN A 132 -22.02 -15.35 -3.92
N ARG A 133 -20.92 -14.89 -4.52
CA ARG A 133 -20.72 -14.34 -5.87
C ARG A 133 -21.29 -12.95 -6.09
N ASN A 134 -20.45 -12.20 -6.80
CA ASN A 134 -20.84 -11.20 -7.75
C ASN A 134 -21.39 -9.90 -7.15
N VAL A 135 -20.87 -9.36 -6.05
CA VAL A 135 -21.38 -8.07 -5.54
C VAL A 135 -20.25 -7.29 -4.88
N ASN A 136 -19.66 -6.33 -5.61
CA ASN A 136 -18.92 -5.22 -4.99
C ASN A 136 -19.92 -4.09 -4.71
N VAL A 137 -20.94 -4.37 -3.89
CA VAL A 137 -21.76 -3.29 -3.32
C VAL A 137 -20.85 -2.56 -2.33
N PRO A 138 -20.71 -1.23 -2.45
CA PRO A 138 -19.83 -0.46 -1.59
C PRO A 138 -20.12 -0.77 -0.12
N VAL A 139 -19.02 -0.85 0.65
CA VAL A 139 -19.03 -1.02 2.10
C VAL A 139 -20.14 -0.13 2.68
N VAL A 140 -20.99 -0.68 3.53
CA VAL A 140 -22.05 0.12 4.15
C VAL A 140 -21.39 1.06 5.15
N ILE A 141 -20.99 2.24 4.69
CA ILE A 141 -20.40 3.29 5.54
C ILE A 141 -21.45 3.76 6.54
N PHE A 142 -21.05 3.98 7.79
CA PHE A 142 -21.92 4.54 8.81
C PHE A 142 -22.44 5.90 8.35
N ASN A 143 -23.76 6.03 8.40
CA ASN A 143 -24.61 7.13 7.96
C ASN A 143 -23.86 8.47 7.78
N SER A 144 -23.84 8.97 6.53
CA SER A 144 -23.02 10.03 5.91
C SER A 144 -23.02 11.44 6.55
N ASN A 145 -23.24 11.57 7.85
CA ASN A 145 -23.16 12.81 8.58
C ASN A 145 -21.91 12.81 9.49
N ASP A 146 -20.95 13.66 9.14
CA ASP A 146 -19.73 13.90 9.90
C ASP A 146 -19.96 14.40 11.34
N GLN A 147 -21.21 14.78 11.67
CA GLN A 147 -21.55 15.38 12.96
C GLN A 147 -21.14 14.51 14.15
N PHE A 148 -21.37 13.19 14.10
CA PHE A 148 -20.99 12.32 15.21
C PHE A 148 -19.47 12.33 15.44
N VAL A 149 -18.68 12.23 14.38
CA VAL A 149 -17.21 12.23 14.46
C VAL A 149 -16.71 13.58 14.99
N ARG A 150 -17.31 14.70 14.55
CA ARG A 150 -17.01 16.04 15.07
C ARG A 150 -17.32 16.17 16.55
N ASP A 151 -18.53 15.79 16.95
CA ASP A 151 -18.98 15.88 18.34
C ASP A 151 -18.10 15.05 19.28
N LEU A 152 -17.70 13.85 18.83
CA LEU A 152 -16.80 12.97 19.59
C LEU A 152 -15.40 13.58 19.72
N LEU A 153 -14.83 14.11 18.63
CA LEU A 153 -13.52 14.78 18.67
C LEU A 153 -13.55 16.02 19.55
N ASP A 154 -14.57 16.87 19.41
CA ASP A 154 -14.75 18.04 20.27
C ASP A 154 -14.84 17.63 21.73
N LYS A 155 -15.50 16.50 22.02
CA LYS A 155 -15.60 15.99 23.39
C LYS A 155 -14.27 15.47 23.93
N ILE A 156 -13.50 14.75 23.12
CA ILE A 156 -12.16 14.27 23.46
C ILE A 156 -11.24 15.44 23.78
N LEU A 157 -11.25 16.48 22.94
CA LEU A 157 -10.46 17.70 23.14
C LEU A 157 -10.89 18.48 24.40
N GLN A 158 -12.20 18.68 24.60
CA GLN A 158 -12.73 19.37 25.79
C GLN A 158 -12.37 18.69 27.10
N GLN A 159 -12.12 17.39 27.08
CA GLN A 159 -11.81 16.57 28.25
C GLN A 159 -10.32 16.20 28.34
N ASP A 160 -9.48 16.76 27.46
CA ASP A 160 -8.04 16.53 27.44
C ASP A 160 -7.64 15.05 27.30
N LEU A 161 -8.48 14.26 26.61
CA LEU A 161 -8.33 12.79 26.58
C LEU A 161 -7.18 12.32 25.68
N PHE A 162 -6.73 13.13 24.72
CA PHE A 162 -5.53 12.81 23.93
C PHE A 162 -4.26 12.75 24.80
N HIS A 163 -4.16 13.60 25.82
CA HIS A 163 -3.03 13.60 26.73
C HIS A 163 -3.17 12.56 27.84
N ARG A 164 -4.39 12.35 28.35
CA ARG A 164 -4.63 11.43 29.47
C ARG A 164 -4.73 9.97 29.05
N GLU A 165 -5.41 9.67 27.93
CA GLU A 165 -5.81 8.32 27.51
C GLU A 165 -5.39 8.05 26.06
N ARG A 166 -4.18 8.49 25.72
CA ARG A 166 -3.64 8.60 24.35
C ARG A 166 -3.81 7.34 23.50
N VAL A 167 -3.32 6.20 24.01
CA VAL A 167 -3.35 4.90 23.32
C VAL A 167 -4.77 4.50 22.93
N VAL A 168 -5.70 4.64 23.87
CA VAL A 168 -7.11 4.26 23.69
C VAL A 168 -7.80 5.21 22.72
N CYS A 169 -7.49 6.50 22.78
CA CYS A 169 -7.99 7.50 21.83
C CYS A 169 -7.58 7.16 20.40
N TYR A 170 -6.30 6.85 20.16
CA TYR A 170 -5.82 6.54 18.81
C TYR A 170 -6.38 5.24 18.26
N GLU A 171 -6.44 4.17 19.06
CA GLU A 171 -7.05 2.91 18.62
C GLU A 171 -8.55 3.08 18.34
N MET A 172 -9.26 3.80 19.20
CA MET A 172 -10.68 4.12 19.00
C MET A 172 -10.88 4.93 17.71
N LEU A 173 -10.10 5.98 17.49
CA LEU A 173 -10.18 6.82 16.29
C LEU A 173 -9.87 6.02 15.03
N ASN A 174 -8.89 5.12 15.10
CA ASN A 174 -8.50 4.28 13.99
C ASN A 174 -9.67 3.39 13.51
N HIS A 175 -10.44 2.83 14.45
CA HIS A 175 -11.67 2.11 14.11
C HIS A 175 -12.79 3.05 13.67
N LEU A 176 -12.96 4.20 14.32
CA LEU A 176 -14.02 5.15 13.99
C LEU A 176 -13.89 5.68 12.56
N VAL A 177 -12.71 6.14 12.14
CA VAL A 177 -12.54 6.72 10.80
C VAL A 177 -12.84 5.70 9.71
N GLN A 178 -12.46 4.44 9.91
CA GLN A 178 -12.74 3.35 8.98
C GLN A 178 -14.23 2.95 8.93
N LEU A 179 -15.01 3.28 9.96
CA LEU A 179 -16.47 3.06 9.96
C LEU A 179 -17.21 4.15 9.18
N TYR A 180 -16.74 5.40 9.25
CA TYR A 180 -17.42 6.57 8.69
C TYR A 180 -16.89 7.02 7.32
N TYR A 181 -15.70 6.56 6.92
CA TYR A 181 -15.04 7.01 5.70
C TYR A 181 -14.50 5.82 4.92
N ASP A 182 -14.64 5.88 3.59
CA ASP A 182 -14.10 4.90 2.64
C ASP A 182 -12.99 5.48 1.76
N GLY A 183 -12.75 6.79 1.84
CA GLY A 183 -11.77 7.50 0.99
C GLY A 183 -12.18 7.69 -0.47
N HIS A 184 -13.31 7.12 -0.90
CA HIS A 184 -13.81 7.15 -2.28
C HIS A 184 -15.08 7.99 -2.41
N THR A 185 -16.14 7.58 -1.71
CA THR A 185 -17.44 8.26 -1.72
C THR A 185 -17.58 9.24 -0.55
N HIS A 186 -17.01 8.87 0.59
CA HIS A 186 -17.00 9.64 1.83
C HIS A 186 -15.56 9.77 2.31
N ALA A 187 -14.91 10.84 1.88
CA ALA A 187 -13.56 11.18 2.32
C ALA A 187 -13.59 11.95 3.65
N ILE A 188 -12.59 11.74 4.52
CA ILE A 188 -12.45 12.50 5.77
C ILE A 188 -12.46 14.01 5.46
N PRO A 189 -13.38 14.80 6.04
CA PRO A 189 -13.45 16.24 5.86
C PRO A 189 -12.21 16.95 6.38
N ARG A 190 -11.84 18.04 5.71
CA ARG A 190 -10.69 18.89 6.07
C ARG A 190 -10.56 19.18 7.56
N THR A 191 -11.66 19.55 8.22
CA THR A 191 -11.65 19.95 9.63
C THR A 191 -11.38 18.79 10.57
N ILE A 192 -11.94 17.60 10.29
CA ILE A 192 -11.73 16.40 11.10
C ILE A 192 -10.27 15.93 10.91
N LEU A 193 -9.82 15.86 9.67
CA LEU A 193 -8.45 15.50 9.33
C LEU A 193 -7.44 16.42 10.02
N GLY A 194 -7.64 17.73 9.91
CA GLY A 194 -6.75 18.73 10.52
C GLY A 194 -6.69 18.63 12.04
N THR A 195 -7.81 18.35 12.70
CA THR A 195 -7.83 18.14 14.15
C THR A 195 -7.01 16.91 14.54
N ILE A 196 -7.23 15.76 13.91
CA ILE A 196 -6.51 14.53 14.27
C ILE A 196 -5.01 14.65 13.94
N LEU A 197 -4.66 15.19 12.77
CA LEU A 197 -3.25 15.38 12.39
C LEU A 197 -2.48 16.29 13.35
N LYS A 198 -3.12 17.35 13.86
CA LYS A 198 -2.48 18.23 14.86
C LYS A 198 -2.10 17.50 16.13
N GLU A 199 -2.97 16.58 16.60
CA GLU A 199 -2.69 15.78 17.79
C GLU A 199 -1.61 14.73 17.50
N CYS A 200 -1.67 14.06 16.35
CA CYS A 200 -0.62 13.11 15.96
C CYS A 200 0.75 13.77 15.72
N ALA A 201 0.78 15.07 15.38
CA ALA A 201 1.98 15.84 15.11
C ALA A 201 2.75 16.30 16.37
N GLN A 202 2.17 16.14 17.57
CA GLN A 202 2.83 16.56 18.82
C GLN A 202 4.03 15.69 19.20
N ASP A 203 4.18 14.53 18.56
CA ASP A 203 5.18 13.54 18.88
C ASP A 203 6.33 13.48 17.85
N ASP A 204 7.55 13.52 18.37
CA ASP A 204 8.78 13.37 17.57
C ASP A 204 9.01 11.92 17.11
N THR A 205 8.39 10.94 17.77
CA THR A 205 8.47 9.53 17.39
C THR A 205 7.07 8.93 17.25
N LEU A 206 6.81 8.30 16.12
CA LEU A 206 5.52 7.65 15.88
C LEU A 206 5.48 6.27 16.55
N GLU A 207 4.56 6.12 17.50
CA GLU A 207 4.18 4.80 17.99
C GLU A 207 3.42 4.03 16.89
N PRO A 208 3.46 2.68 16.88
CA PRO A 208 2.81 1.86 15.83
C PRO A 208 1.32 2.18 15.61
N LEU A 209 0.59 2.49 16.69
CA LEU A 209 -0.82 2.89 16.62
C LEU A 209 -1.03 4.24 15.93
N VAL A 210 -0.11 5.18 16.11
CA VAL A 210 -0.14 6.49 15.44
C VAL A 210 0.24 6.33 13.97
N GLU A 211 1.19 5.44 13.67
CA GLU A 211 1.50 5.08 12.28
C GLU A 211 0.28 4.48 11.56
N GLU A 212 -0.41 3.54 12.20
CA GLU A 212 -1.61 2.93 11.64
C GLU A 212 -2.71 3.99 11.43
N LEU A 213 -2.94 4.86 12.42
CA LEU A 213 -3.89 5.95 12.29
C LEU A 213 -3.50 6.91 11.16
N ALA A 214 -2.25 7.37 11.08
CA ALA A 214 -1.76 8.27 10.03
C ALA A 214 -1.90 7.65 8.63
N SER A 215 -1.58 6.36 8.50
CA SER A 215 -1.79 5.56 7.29
C SER A 215 -3.28 5.57 6.89
N ASN A 216 -4.19 5.28 7.82
CA ASN A 216 -5.62 5.27 7.56
C ASN A 216 -6.19 6.67 7.28
N LEU A 217 -5.72 7.72 7.96
CA LEU A 217 -6.10 9.10 7.65
C LEU A 217 -5.71 9.49 6.22
N CYS A 218 -4.54 9.05 5.74
CA CYS A 218 -4.10 9.27 4.37
C CYS A 218 -5.01 8.54 3.37
N LEU A 219 -5.24 7.25 3.60
CA LEU A 219 -6.06 6.39 2.73
C LEU A 219 -7.52 6.88 2.62
N LEU A 220 -8.10 7.28 3.74
CA LEU A 220 -9.52 7.62 3.85
C LEU A 220 -9.82 9.09 3.54
N THR A 221 -8.82 9.93 3.25
CA THR A 221 -9.03 11.32 2.83
C THR A 221 -8.86 11.52 1.32
N SER A 222 -9.25 12.71 0.86
CA SER A 222 -8.99 13.14 -0.52
C SER A 222 -7.67 13.90 -0.60
N ALA A 223 -6.98 13.83 -1.75
CA ALA A 223 -5.74 14.57 -1.97
C ALA A 223 -5.89 16.09 -1.71
N VAL A 224 -7.06 16.65 -2.04
CA VAL A 224 -7.39 18.06 -1.79
C VAL A 224 -7.47 18.37 -0.29
N ASN A 225 -8.15 17.53 0.49
CA ASN A 225 -8.25 17.71 1.95
C ASN A 225 -6.89 17.51 2.63
N LEU A 226 -6.07 16.59 2.10
CA LEU A 226 -4.69 16.42 2.54
C LEU A 226 -3.87 17.67 2.29
N GLY A 227 -4.00 18.28 1.11
CA GLY A 227 -3.31 19.53 0.76
C GLY A 227 -3.69 20.71 1.64
N TYR A 228 -4.97 20.85 2.00
CA TYR A 228 -5.39 21.87 2.96
C TYR A 228 -4.83 21.71 4.37
N ASN A 229 -4.33 20.52 4.70
CA ASN A 229 -3.77 20.18 6.00
C ASN A 229 -2.27 19.85 5.93
N SER A 230 -1.59 20.17 4.82
CA SER A 230 -0.16 19.90 4.62
C SER A 230 0.72 20.46 5.74
N ALA A 231 0.35 21.65 6.25
CA ALA A 231 1.02 22.31 7.37
C ALA A 231 0.99 21.52 8.69
N HIS A 232 0.11 20.53 8.83
CA HIS A 232 0.00 19.66 10.01
C HIS A 232 0.71 18.31 9.82
N ILE A 233 1.27 18.04 8.64
CA ILE A 233 1.96 16.79 8.35
C ILE A 233 3.45 17.00 8.67
N THR A 234 3.90 16.54 9.84
CA THR A 234 5.33 16.51 10.24
C THR A 234 6.12 15.50 9.41
N ASP A 235 7.46 15.49 9.48
CA ASP A 235 8.27 14.59 8.65
C ASP A 235 8.07 13.13 9.05
N THR A 236 7.85 12.90 10.33
CA THR A 236 7.50 11.60 10.90
C THR A 236 6.18 11.12 10.29
N LEU A 237 5.13 11.95 10.31
CA LEU A 237 3.86 11.62 9.67
C LEU A 237 4.01 11.42 8.17
N LEU A 238 4.80 12.27 7.49
CA LEU A 238 5.04 12.16 6.06
C LEU A 238 5.75 10.85 5.70
N LEU A 239 6.69 10.37 6.53
CA LEU A 239 7.36 9.08 6.32
C LEU A 239 6.33 7.94 6.25
N THR A 240 5.34 7.93 7.14
CA THR A 240 4.29 6.91 7.14
C THR A 240 3.29 7.13 6.01
N MET A 241 2.80 8.36 5.84
CA MET A 241 1.76 8.68 4.86
C MET A 241 2.27 8.57 3.42
N SER A 242 3.56 8.82 3.16
CA SER A 242 4.16 8.75 1.82
C SER A 242 4.13 7.33 1.22
N LYS A 243 3.96 6.28 2.03
CA LYS A 243 3.66 4.92 1.54
C LYS A 243 2.41 4.91 0.65
N HIS A 244 1.47 5.81 0.91
CA HIS A 244 0.27 6.08 0.10
C HIS A 244 0.48 7.26 -0.85
N TRP A 245 1.61 7.24 -1.57
CA TRP A 245 2.09 8.31 -2.44
C TRP A 245 1.02 8.85 -3.40
N PHE A 246 0.07 8.00 -3.81
CA PHE A 246 -1.00 8.34 -4.73
C PHE A 246 -1.95 9.43 -4.21
N LYS A 247 -1.97 9.68 -2.90
CA LYS A 247 -2.74 10.75 -2.26
C LYS A 247 -2.09 12.13 -2.31
N PHE A 248 -0.83 12.22 -2.75
CA PHE A 248 -0.04 13.46 -2.76
C PHE A 248 0.05 14.12 -4.14
N ASN A 249 -0.80 13.75 -5.09
CA ASN A 249 -0.68 14.20 -6.48
C ASN A 249 -0.75 15.73 -6.65
N THR A 250 -1.46 16.42 -5.77
CA THR A 250 -1.56 17.89 -5.76
C THR A 250 -0.46 18.57 -4.97
N LEU A 251 0.35 17.82 -4.22
CA LEU A 251 1.37 18.32 -3.29
C LEU A 251 2.79 17.89 -3.63
N ALA A 252 2.98 16.89 -4.50
CA ALA A 252 4.27 16.29 -4.76
C ALA A 252 5.32 17.34 -5.16
N ASP A 253 5.04 18.18 -6.15
CA ASP A 253 5.97 19.24 -6.57
C ASP A 253 6.28 20.23 -5.45
N GLU A 254 5.27 20.66 -4.69
CA GLU A 254 5.44 21.57 -3.55
C GLU A 254 6.33 20.94 -2.47
N TYR A 255 6.11 19.66 -2.16
CA TYR A 255 6.90 18.93 -1.16
C TYR A 255 8.34 18.74 -1.59
N PHE A 256 8.58 18.39 -2.86
CA PHE A 256 9.93 18.30 -3.39
C PHE A 256 10.64 19.65 -3.28
N ASP A 257 10.03 20.73 -3.78
CA ASP A 257 10.66 22.04 -3.82
C ASP A 257 10.90 22.67 -2.43
N THR A 258 9.89 22.62 -1.56
CA THR A 258 9.90 23.36 -0.29
C THR A 258 10.44 22.56 0.90
N ARG A 259 10.47 21.23 0.82
CA ARG A 259 10.70 20.38 2.00
C ARG A 259 11.72 19.26 1.79
N LEU A 260 11.60 18.47 0.74
CA LEU A 260 12.44 17.29 0.54
C LEU A 260 13.81 17.66 -0.03
N LEU A 261 13.86 18.41 -1.14
CA LEU A 261 15.13 18.79 -1.79
C LEU A 261 15.99 19.72 -0.92
N PRO A 262 15.44 20.75 -0.23
CA PRO A 262 16.26 21.58 0.66
C PRO A 262 16.95 20.78 1.78
N ARG A 263 16.41 19.63 2.17
CA ARG A 263 17.01 18.73 3.17
C ARG A 263 18.06 17.77 2.61
N LEU A 264 18.27 17.75 1.29
CA LEU A 264 19.40 17.09 0.66
C LEU A 264 20.63 18.01 0.55
N GLU A 265 20.43 19.33 0.64
CA GLU A 265 21.49 20.35 0.50
C GLU A 265 22.40 20.48 1.73
N VAL A 266 22.39 19.52 2.66
CA VAL A 266 23.10 19.65 3.94
C VAL A 266 24.60 19.41 3.78
N ASP A 267 25.41 20.24 4.46
CA ASP A 267 26.87 20.10 4.50
C ASP A 267 27.36 19.13 5.58
N THR A 268 26.56 18.91 6.62
CA THR A 268 26.85 17.99 7.73
C THR A 268 25.70 17.02 7.98
N LEU A 269 26.02 15.74 8.18
CA LEU A 269 25.04 14.70 8.53
C LEU A 269 24.95 14.57 10.04
N ASP A 270 24.55 15.65 10.70
CA ASP A 270 24.46 15.66 12.16
C ASP A 270 23.31 14.76 12.66
N ASP A 271 22.28 14.56 11.83
CA ASP A 271 21.18 13.62 12.08
C ASP A 271 20.97 12.65 10.90
N THR A 272 21.74 11.56 10.92
CA THR A 272 21.65 10.46 9.95
C THR A 272 20.25 9.84 9.89
N ARG A 273 19.51 9.82 11.00
CA ARG A 273 18.18 9.17 11.07
C ARG A 273 17.13 10.03 10.37
N ALA A 274 17.13 11.34 10.61
CA ALA A 274 16.26 12.26 9.89
C ALA A 274 16.57 12.24 8.40
N PHE A 275 17.85 12.21 8.02
CA PHE A 275 18.27 12.14 6.62
C PHE A 275 17.79 10.87 5.91
N LEU A 276 17.98 9.69 6.54
CA LEU A 276 17.44 8.42 6.03
C LEU A 276 15.91 8.46 5.88
N SER A 277 15.22 9.13 6.80
CA SER A 277 13.76 9.29 6.72
C SER A 277 13.36 10.12 5.49
N ILE A 278 14.09 11.19 5.17
CA ILE A 278 13.86 11.99 3.96
C ILE A 278 14.12 11.16 2.70
N LEU A 279 15.21 10.40 2.64
CA LEU A 279 15.48 9.53 1.48
C LEU A 279 14.39 8.46 1.31
N ARG A 280 13.89 7.87 2.41
CA ARG A 280 12.76 6.94 2.37
C ARG A 280 11.48 7.60 1.85
N ILE A 281 11.19 8.83 2.26
CA ILE A 281 10.05 9.60 1.73
C ILE A 281 10.21 9.81 0.22
N ILE A 282 11.40 10.22 -0.23
CA ILE A 282 11.68 10.41 -1.66
C ILE A 282 11.51 9.08 -2.41
N ALA A 283 12.05 7.98 -1.89
CA ALA A 283 11.92 6.65 -2.48
C ALA A 283 10.44 6.22 -2.61
N ASN A 284 9.60 6.51 -1.61
CA ASN A 284 8.15 6.27 -1.69
C ASN A 284 7.48 7.07 -2.81
N PHE A 285 8.00 8.27 -3.13
CA PHE A 285 7.53 9.09 -4.24
C PHE A 285 8.11 8.70 -5.61
N LYS A 286 8.83 7.59 -5.72
CA LYS A 286 9.35 7.03 -6.98
C LYS A 286 8.40 7.15 -8.17
N PRO A 287 7.11 6.79 -8.06
CA PRO A 287 6.19 6.88 -9.19
C PRO A 287 6.08 8.28 -9.83
N TYR A 288 6.30 9.37 -9.09
CA TYR A 288 6.25 10.74 -9.64
C TYR A 288 7.43 11.08 -10.55
N TYR A 289 8.62 10.54 -10.28
CA TYR A 289 9.83 10.83 -11.05
C TYR A 289 10.30 9.64 -11.92
N SER A 290 9.69 8.47 -11.79
CA SER A 290 9.96 7.29 -12.62
C SER A 290 8.91 7.03 -13.71
N THR A 291 7.74 7.69 -13.65
CA THR A 291 6.61 7.42 -14.55
C THR A 291 6.32 8.61 -15.43
N ARG A 292 6.13 8.36 -16.74
CA ARG A 292 5.80 9.41 -17.71
C ARG A 292 4.29 9.72 -17.76
N ILE A 293 3.99 11.00 -17.92
CA ILE A 293 2.68 11.54 -18.30
C ILE A 293 2.26 10.93 -19.63
N LEU A 294 1.05 10.37 -19.65
CA LEU A 294 0.49 9.61 -20.78
C LEU A 294 0.55 10.35 -22.12
N HIS A 295 0.38 11.68 -22.12
CA HIS A 295 0.30 12.48 -23.34
C HIS A 295 1.56 13.29 -23.64
N ALA A 296 2.39 13.58 -22.65
CA ALA A 296 3.58 14.43 -22.81
C ALA A 296 4.90 13.64 -22.86
N GLY A 297 4.91 12.39 -22.37
CA GLY A 297 6.13 11.59 -22.32
C GLY A 297 7.21 12.14 -21.38
N LEU A 298 6.82 13.01 -20.44
CA LEU A 298 7.67 13.60 -19.41
C LEU A 298 7.31 13.03 -18.03
N PRO A 299 8.23 12.97 -17.05
CA PRO A 299 7.88 12.63 -15.67
C PRO A 299 6.76 13.51 -15.09
N TYR A 300 6.04 13.01 -14.09
CA TYR A 300 4.98 13.78 -13.42
C TYR A 300 5.52 14.87 -12.50
N LEU A 301 6.68 14.62 -11.88
CA LEU A 301 7.42 15.64 -11.15
C LEU A 301 7.98 16.68 -12.15
N ALA A 302 7.88 17.96 -11.80
CA ALA A 302 8.38 19.05 -12.65
C ALA A 302 9.84 18.80 -13.05
N GLN A 303 10.21 19.10 -14.31
CA GLN A 303 11.56 18.83 -14.81
C GLN A 303 12.65 19.52 -13.99
N ASP A 304 12.37 20.72 -13.48
CA ASP A 304 13.29 21.46 -12.60
C ASP A 304 13.54 20.70 -11.29
N ASN A 305 12.48 20.13 -10.69
CA ASN A 305 12.57 19.30 -9.49
C ASN A 305 13.34 17.99 -9.76
N VAL A 306 13.12 17.36 -10.93
CA VAL A 306 13.88 16.16 -11.34
C VAL A 306 15.36 16.48 -11.52
N THR A 307 15.70 17.55 -12.24
CA THR A 307 17.08 17.99 -12.44
C THR A 307 17.75 18.34 -11.11
N ARG A 308 17.05 19.04 -10.20
CA ARG A 308 17.55 19.36 -8.86
C ARG A 308 17.78 18.10 -8.03
N LEU A 309 16.82 17.17 -8.01
CA LEU A 309 16.96 15.86 -7.34
C LEU A 309 18.21 15.12 -7.81
N ILE A 310 18.41 14.95 -9.12
CA ILE A 310 19.61 14.27 -9.65
C ILE A 310 20.88 15.02 -9.24
N THR A 311 20.85 16.36 -9.30
CA THR A 311 22.00 17.18 -8.93
C THR A 311 22.39 16.97 -7.46
N ASP A 312 21.41 17.07 -6.55
CA ASP A 312 21.62 16.96 -5.11
C ASP A 312 22.09 15.55 -4.73
N LEU A 313 21.48 14.51 -5.32
CA LEU A 313 21.89 13.12 -5.09
C LEU A 313 23.30 12.82 -5.61
N ILE A 314 23.70 13.34 -6.77
CA ILE A 314 25.09 13.20 -7.26
C ILE A 314 26.07 13.95 -6.36
N MET A 315 25.72 15.14 -5.89
CA MET A 315 26.56 15.89 -4.95
C MET A 315 26.73 15.12 -3.64
N LEU A 316 25.68 14.48 -3.15
CA LEU A 316 25.73 13.61 -1.97
C LEU A 316 26.62 12.38 -2.19
N ILE A 317 26.49 11.66 -3.31
CA ILE A 317 27.38 10.51 -3.63
C ILE A 317 28.84 10.95 -3.55
N ASN A 318 29.19 12.04 -4.22
CA ASN A 318 30.57 12.53 -4.23
C ASN A 318 31.06 12.91 -2.82
N LYS A 319 30.20 13.53 -1.99
CA LYS A 319 30.51 13.84 -0.58
C LYS A 319 30.74 12.56 0.23
N PHE A 320 29.89 11.54 0.05
CA PHE A 320 29.98 10.27 0.77
C PHE A 320 31.21 9.45 0.39
N ASP A 321 31.55 9.40 -0.89
CA ASP A 321 32.74 8.69 -1.38
C ASP A 321 34.03 9.28 -0.78
N ILE A 322 34.10 10.63 -0.68
CA ILE A 322 35.21 11.33 -0.03
C ILE A 322 35.25 10.95 1.46
N ARG A 323 34.13 11.05 2.18
CA ARG A 323 34.06 10.77 3.62
C ARG A 323 34.39 9.30 3.95
N ILE A 324 33.90 8.34 3.16
CA ILE A 324 34.27 6.92 3.31
C ILE A 324 35.79 6.74 3.14
N SER A 325 36.38 7.39 2.14
CA SER A 325 37.81 7.29 1.86
C SER A 325 38.66 7.89 2.99
N GLU A 326 38.24 9.04 3.53
CA GLU A 326 38.88 9.69 4.68
C GLU A 326 38.83 8.80 5.93
N ARG A 327 37.66 8.25 6.27
CA ARG A 327 37.51 7.35 7.43
C ARG A 327 38.32 6.06 7.30
N ARG A 328 38.39 5.48 6.10
CA ARG A 328 39.25 4.31 5.85
C ARG A 328 40.72 4.62 6.07
N LEU A 329 41.18 5.78 5.60
CA LEU A 329 42.55 6.22 5.81
C LEU A 329 42.85 6.45 7.30
N GLU A 330 41.90 7.00 8.07
CA GLU A 330 42.02 7.13 9.53
C GLU A 330 42.16 5.77 10.21
N ILE A 331 41.32 4.79 9.85
CA ILE A 331 41.41 3.41 10.35
C ILE A 331 42.77 2.80 10.01
N ASP A 332 43.23 2.96 8.76
CA ASP A 332 44.53 2.46 8.32
C ASP A 332 45.66 3.09 9.13
N ILE A 333 45.66 4.41 9.34
CA ILE A 333 46.67 5.12 10.15
C ILE A 333 46.65 4.61 11.59
N LEU A 334 45.48 4.44 12.20
CA LEU A 334 45.33 3.93 13.56
C LEU A 334 45.86 2.48 13.68
N ALA A 335 45.54 1.62 12.71
CA ALA A 335 46.03 0.24 12.65
C ALA A 335 47.56 0.16 12.51
N HIS A 336 48.18 1.04 11.72
CA HIS A 336 49.64 1.06 11.56
C HIS A 336 50.38 1.70 12.75
N SER A 337 49.75 2.65 13.47
CA SER A 337 50.35 3.31 14.63
C SER A 337 50.41 2.43 15.89
N SER A 338 49.48 1.47 16.03
CA SER A 338 49.44 0.53 17.15
C SER A 338 50.45 -0.63 17.01
N GLY A 339 50.87 -0.95 15.78
CA GLY A 339 51.84 -2.03 15.51
C GLY A 339 53.29 -1.69 15.86
N HIS A 340 53.65 -0.42 16.06
CA HIS A 340 55.06 -0.01 16.20
C HIS A 340 55.59 0.11 17.64
N ILE A 341 54.82 -0.23 18.67
CA ILE A 341 55.22 -0.06 20.08
C ILE A 341 55.72 -1.37 20.73
N ASN A 342 55.51 -2.55 20.14
CA ASN A 342 55.87 -3.84 20.76
C ASN A 342 57.12 -4.55 20.20
N GLU A 343 57.89 -3.94 19.30
CA GLU A 343 59.14 -4.53 18.76
C GLU A 343 60.42 -3.89 19.33
N THR A 344 60.50 -3.66 20.64
CA THR A 344 61.80 -3.51 21.32
C THR A 344 61.78 -4.20 22.68
N HIS A 345 61.75 -5.53 22.69
CA HIS A 345 62.53 -6.37 23.61
C HIS A 345 62.44 -7.84 23.19
N SER A 346 63.35 -8.21 22.30
CA SER A 346 63.81 -9.59 22.14
C SER A 346 65.33 -9.52 22.16
N ASP A 347 65.97 -10.01 23.23
CA ASP A 347 67.10 -10.91 23.03
C ASP A 347 67.37 -11.77 24.27
N GLY A 348 67.51 -13.07 24.05
CA GLY A 348 68.04 -14.04 25.01
C GLY A 348 67.07 -15.15 25.39
N GLY A 349 67.11 -16.28 24.67
CA GLY A 349 66.49 -17.51 25.18
C GLY A 349 66.32 -18.64 24.18
N ASP A 350 67.45 -19.24 23.81
CA ASP A 350 67.67 -20.50 23.10
C ASP A 350 66.76 -21.68 23.53
N GLY A 351 66.39 -22.56 22.58
CA GLY A 351 65.97 -23.94 22.91
C GLY A 351 64.85 -24.60 22.08
N ASN A 352 65.26 -25.37 21.07
CA ASN A 352 64.75 -26.69 20.61
C ASN A 352 63.24 -27.04 20.57
N ASP A 353 62.74 -27.29 19.35
CA ASP A 353 62.02 -28.48 18.81
C ASP A 353 61.25 -29.46 19.75
N PRO A 354 60.30 -30.31 19.23
CA PRO A 354 59.37 -30.16 18.11
C PRO A 354 57.95 -30.77 18.37
N ALA A 355 57.08 -30.68 17.36
CA ALA A 355 56.03 -31.65 16.98
C ALA A 355 54.72 -31.86 17.80
N ALA A 356 53.63 -31.65 17.05
CA ALA A 356 52.43 -32.48 16.91
C ALA A 356 51.14 -32.16 17.72
N PRO A 357 49.95 -32.42 17.12
CA PRO A 357 48.68 -31.79 17.50
C PRO A 357 47.74 -32.76 18.23
N ARG A 358 46.81 -32.25 19.05
CA ARG A 358 45.42 -32.74 19.17
C ARG A 358 44.59 -32.10 20.29
N ALA A 359 43.29 -32.12 20.00
CA ALA A 359 42.16 -32.37 20.90
C ALA A 359 41.49 -31.18 21.61
N THR A 360 40.44 -30.72 20.93
CA THR A 360 39.14 -30.29 21.46
C THR A 360 38.61 -31.27 22.51
N ILE A 361 38.35 -30.81 23.75
CA ILE A 361 37.38 -31.43 24.67
C ILE A 361 36.63 -30.35 25.45
N LEU A 362 35.30 -30.45 25.36
CA LEU A 362 34.24 -29.85 26.17
C LEU A 362 34.51 -29.81 27.68
N THR A 363 34.06 -28.75 28.36
CA THR A 363 33.49 -28.91 29.71
C THR A 363 32.27 -28.00 29.92
N SER A 364 31.14 -28.67 30.14
CA SER A 364 29.88 -28.21 30.70
C SER A 364 30.03 -27.70 32.14
N ARG A 365 29.24 -26.69 32.54
CA ARG A 365 28.99 -26.33 33.95
C ARG A 365 27.65 -25.59 34.12
N PRO A 366 27.12 -25.45 35.35
CA PRO A 366 25.81 -26.00 35.70
C PRO A 366 24.76 -24.94 36.05
N ILE A 367 23.50 -25.36 35.96
CA ILE A 367 22.30 -24.61 36.32
C ILE A 367 22.22 -24.45 37.85
N ALA A 368 22.01 -23.23 38.31
CA ALA A 368 21.50 -22.89 39.65
C ALA A 368 20.60 -21.63 39.56
N PRO A 369 19.62 -21.48 40.45
CA PRO A 369 18.33 -20.85 40.14
C PRO A 369 18.33 -19.33 40.35
N GLN A 370 17.66 -18.61 39.47
CA GLN A 370 17.37 -17.19 39.63
C GLN A 370 16.11 -17.00 40.49
N MET A 371 16.21 -16.13 41.50
CA MET A 371 15.06 -15.64 42.26
C MET A 371 14.42 -14.48 41.49
N GLU A 372 13.17 -14.66 41.10
CA GLU A 372 12.31 -13.62 40.53
C GLU A 372 12.12 -12.44 41.52
N LYS A 373 12.38 -11.22 41.04
CA LYS A 373 11.83 -10.01 41.65
C LYS A 373 10.46 -9.76 41.04
N GLN A 374 9.43 -9.74 41.89
CA GLN A 374 8.06 -9.41 41.52
C GLN A 374 7.96 -7.98 40.95
N PRO A 375 7.26 -7.78 39.81
CA PRO A 375 6.90 -6.45 39.34
C PRO A 375 5.80 -5.83 40.24
N SER A 376 5.72 -4.50 40.21
CA SER A 376 4.75 -3.75 40.99
C SER A 376 3.32 -4.07 40.55
N ALA A 377 2.36 -4.05 41.49
CA ALA A 377 0.96 -4.47 41.25
C ALA A 377 0.22 -3.64 40.17
N GLN A 378 0.79 -2.51 39.74
CA GLN A 378 0.20 -1.63 38.73
C GLN A 378 0.66 -1.99 37.30
N ASP A 379 1.89 -2.49 37.15
CA ASP A 379 2.43 -2.97 35.86
C ASP A 379 1.88 -4.34 35.49
N SER A 380 1.64 -5.20 36.49
CA SER A 380 0.97 -6.50 36.31
C SER A 380 -0.46 -6.36 35.78
N TYR A 381 -1.18 -5.29 36.17
CA TYR A 381 -2.55 -5.03 35.74
C TYR A 381 -2.64 -4.57 34.28
N LEU A 382 -1.70 -3.74 33.82
CA LEU A 382 -1.62 -3.31 32.42
C LEU A 382 -1.18 -4.45 31.50
N GLN A 383 -0.31 -5.33 31.99
CA GLN A 383 0.14 -6.51 31.25
C GLN A 383 -0.97 -7.56 31.10
N GLU A 384 -1.76 -7.82 32.17
CA GLU A 384 -2.95 -8.68 32.12
C GLU A 384 -4.03 -8.16 31.16
N LEU A 385 -4.22 -6.84 31.07
CA LEU A 385 -5.15 -6.22 30.12
C LEU A 385 -4.73 -6.37 28.65
N SER A 386 -3.43 -6.46 28.37
CA SER A 386 -2.93 -6.72 27.02
C SER A 386 -3.03 -8.20 26.63
N LEU A 387 -2.76 -9.11 27.59
CA LEU A 387 -2.74 -10.57 27.36
C LEU A 387 -4.13 -11.19 27.25
N ALA A 388 -5.15 -10.61 27.91
CA ALA A 388 -6.53 -11.10 27.82
C ALA A 388 -7.17 -10.96 26.42
N ASN A 389 -6.56 -10.18 25.51
CA ASN A 389 -7.03 -10.01 24.13
C ASN A 389 -6.59 -11.15 23.20
N ASP A 390 -5.51 -11.88 23.51
CA ASP A 390 -4.96 -12.91 22.61
C ASP A 390 -5.52 -14.32 22.87
N THR A 391 -6.22 -14.53 23.99
CA THR A 391 -6.68 -15.87 24.41
C THR A 391 -8.08 -16.28 23.90
N TYR A 392 -8.74 -15.45 23.08
CA TYR A 392 -10.10 -15.73 22.59
C TYR A 392 -10.21 -15.90 21.06
N ALA A 393 -9.23 -16.57 20.45
CA ALA A 393 -9.43 -17.24 19.17
C ALA A 393 -10.34 -18.46 19.38
N PHE A 394 -11.63 -18.28 19.16
CA PHE A 394 -12.64 -19.34 19.26
C PHE A 394 -12.33 -20.49 18.28
N GLY A 395 -12.20 -21.70 18.82
CA GLY A 395 -12.19 -22.94 18.06
C GLY A 395 -13.53 -23.17 17.35
N GLY A 396 -13.49 -23.16 16.03
CA GLY A 396 -14.49 -23.81 15.20
C GLY A 396 -14.08 -25.26 15.00
N ALA A 397 -14.85 -26.18 15.59
CA ALA A 397 -14.78 -27.59 15.25
C ALA A 397 -15.34 -27.75 13.83
N ASP A 398 -14.51 -28.23 12.91
CA ASP A 398 -14.89 -29.18 11.87
C ASP A 398 -13.61 -29.91 11.43
N ASP A 399 -13.68 -31.23 11.54
CA ASP A 399 -12.70 -32.21 11.11
C ASP A 399 -12.43 -32.11 9.59
N ASP A 400 -11.17 -32.22 9.18
CA ASP A 400 -10.69 -33.22 8.21
C ASP A 400 -9.25 -32.88 7.73
N ASP A 401 -8.35 -33.85 7.96
CA ASP A 401 -7.13 -34.20 7.21
C ASP A 401 -6.32 -33.12 6.46
N ASP A 402 -5.11 -32.78 6.95
CA ASP A 402 -3.86 -33.21 6.29
C ASP A 402 -2.62 -32.83 7.14
N ASN A 403 -1.74 -33.81 7.37
CA ASN A 403 -0.49 -33.63 8.10
C ASN A 403 0.60 -33.06 7.18
N GLY A 404 1.02 -31.83 7.43
CA GLY A 404 2.23 -31.24 6.86
C GLY A 404 3.14 -30.70 7.97
N ASP A 405 4.22 -31.42 8.26
CA ASP A 405 5.34 -30.99 9.10
C ASP A 405 5.88 -29.63 8.66
N ILE A 406 5.80 -28.63 9.56
CA ILE A 406 6.56 -27.38 9.44
C ILE A 406 7.32 -27.19 10.75
N MET A 407 8.62 -27.49 10.68
CA MET A 407 9.60 -27.15 11.70
C MET A 407 9.79 -25.62 11.71
N PHE A 408 9.44 -24.97 12.82
CA PHE A 408 9.84 -23.61 13.08
C PHE A 408 11.17 -23.64 13.86
N GLU A 409 12.21 -23.10 13.24
CA GLU A 409 13.45 -22.73 13.89
C GLU A 409 13.19 -21.46 14.71
N GLU A 410 13.38 -21.55 16.03
CA GLU A 410 13.37 -20.39 16.93
C GLU A 410 14.69 -19.63 16.76
N GLU A 411 14.62 -18.42 16.20
CA GLU A 411 15.72 -17.45 16.24
C GLU A 411 15.78 -16.84 17.65
N GLU A 412 16.86 -17.11 18.37
CA GLU A 412 17.16 -16.48 19.66
C GLU A 412 17.60 -15.02 19.45
N ASP A 413 16.72 -14.09 19.84
CA ASP A 413 17.02 -12.67 20.00
C ASP A 413 18.08 -12.48 21.11
N SER A 414 19.25 -11.98 20.69
CA SER A 414 20.35 -11.62 21.58
C SER A 414 20.14 -10.21 22.16
N ASN A 415 19.54 -10.15 23.35
CA ASN A 415 19.47 -8.92 24.15
C ASN A 415 20.85 -8.65 24.78
N MET A 416 21.58 -7.66 24.26
CA MET A 416 22.74 -7.06 24.92
C MET A 416 22.27 -6.20 26.10
N MET A 417 22.64 -6.58 27.32
CA MET A 417 22.69 -5.64 28.45
C MET A 417 24.15 -5.43 28.84
N GLU A 418 24.58 -4.17 28.76
CA GLU A 418 25.81 -3.63 29.29
C GLU A 418 25.75 -3.67 30.83
N GLU A 419 26.73 -4.31 31.47
CA GLU A 419 27.01 -4.13 32.89
C GLU A 419 28.27 -3.28 33.08
N ASP A 420 28.07 -2.07 33.59
CA ASP A 420 29.09 -1.22 34.17
C ASP A 420 29.79 -1.93 35.33
N SER A 421 31.11 -2.13 35.19
CA SER A 421 31.97 -2.42 36.34
C SER A 421 33.20 -1.51 36.33
N GLU A 422 33.13 -0.49 37.18
CA GLU A 422 34.26 0.33 37.61
C GLU A 422 35.28 -0.52 38.39
N GLN A 423 36.42 -0.85 37.80
CA GLN A 423 37.66 -1.11 38.57
C GLN A 423 38.92 -0.58 37.86
N ASN A 424 39.63 0.27 38.59
CA ASN A 424 40.95 0.83 38.36
C ASN A 424 41.96 -0.09 37.62
N SER A 425 42.29 0.26 36.38
CA SER A 425 43.66 0.18 35.87
C SER A 425 43.85 1.24 34.78
N ALA A 426 44.91 2.03 34.89
CA ALA A 426 45.27 3.03 33.89
C ALA A 426 46.09 2.36 32.77
N HIS A 427 45.73 2.67 31.51
CA HIS A 427 46.32 2.31 30.19
C HIS A 427 45.64 1.14 29.44
N PRO A 428 45.57 1.16 28.08
CA PRO A 428 44.96 2.15 27.18
C PRO A 428 43.84 1.46 26.35
N SER A 429 42.60 1.47 26.85
CA SER A 429 41.45 0.82 26.16
C SER A 429 40.63 1.78 25.27
N SER A 430 41.13 2.99 25.04
CA SER A 430 40.44 4.05 24.28
C SER A 430 40.43 3.82 22.75
N THR A 431 41.31 2.98 22.22
CA THR A 431 41.51 2.87 20.76
C THR A 431 40.57 1.86 20.08
N LEU A 432 40.06 0.86 20.81
CA LEU A 432 39.12 -0.13 20.27
C LEU A 432 37.70 0.42 20.11
N ALA A 433 37.25 1.25 21.06
CA ALA A 433 35.94 1.89 20.99
C ALA A 433 35.83 2.84 19.77
N THR A 434 36.93 3.51 19.40
CA THR A 434 36.94 4.43 18.25
C THR A 434 36.88 3.71 16.91
N THR A 435 37.39 2.47 16.80
CA THR A 435 37.33 1.70 15.55
C THR A 435 35.93 1.15 15.28
N GLU A 436 35.26 0.61 16.30
CA GLU A 436 33.88 0.10 16.18
C GLU A 436 32.88 1.21 15.83
N GLU A 437 33.02 2.39 16.45
CA GLU A 437 32.19 3.56 16.13
C GLU A 437 32.40 4.04 14.69
N THR A 438 33.65 4.03 14.21
CA THR A 438 33.98 4.41 12.83
C THR A 438 33.46 3.39 11.81
N GLU A 439 33.52 2.09 12.11
CA GLU A 439 32.94 1.04 11.27
C GLU A 439 31.42 1.13 11.17
N ALA A 440 30.75 1.40 12.30
CA ALA A 440 29.30 1.64 12.31
C ALA A 440 28.92 2.90 11.51
N GLU A 441 29.71 3.97 11.57
CA GLU A 441 29.53 5.16 10.73
C GLU A 441 29.68 4.82 9.24
N ILE A 442 30.73 4.09 8.85
CA ILE A 442 30.95 3.64 7.47
C ILE A 442 29.78 2.80 6.97
N GLN A 443 29.27 1.89 7.79
CA GLN A 443 28.15 1.04 7.41
C GLN A 443 26.87 1.85 7.16
N ARG A 444 26.56 2.82 8.03
CA ARG A 444 25.42 3.75 7.82
C ARG A 444 25.58 4.58 6.55
N ILE A 445 26.79 5.06 6.26
CA ILE A 445 27.05 5.81 5.02
C ILE A 445 26.83 4.93 3.79
N LYS A 446 27.23 3.66 3.82
CA LYS A 446 26.97 2.73 2.71
C LYS A 446 25.48 2.50 2.49
N GLU A 447 24.69 2.32 3.55
CA GLU A 447 23.23 2.17 3.44
C GLU A 447 22.58 3.40 2.78
N ILE A 448 23.01 4.61 3.19
CA ILE A 448 22.57 5.85 2.56
C ILE A 448 22.97 5.88 1.08
N HIS A 449 24.22 5.53 0.78
CA HIS A 449 24.74 5.52 -0.58
C HIS A 449 23.96 4.55 -1.49
N GLU A 450 23.66 3.35 -1.00
CA GLU A 450 22.84 2.37 -1.72
C GLU A 450 21.42 2.89 -2.00
N MET A 451 20.78 3.52 -1.01
CA MET A 451 19.45 4.12 -1.18
C MET A 451 19.47 5.27 -2.21
N ILE A 452 20.50 6.11 -2.19
CA ILE A 452 20.68 7.18 -3.17
C ILE A 452 20.83 6.58 -4.58
N LEU A 453 21.66 5.55 -4.74
CA LEU A 453 21.81 4.87 -6.03
C LEU A 453 20.49 4.26 -6.50
N GLU A 454 19.72 3.63 -5.62
CA GLU A 454 18.40 3.09 -5.96
C GLU A 454 17.46 4.19 -6.47
N ILE A 455 17.41 5.33 -5.78
CA ILE A 455 16.61 6.49 -6.18
C ILE A 455 17.06 6.99 -7.55
N ILE A 456 18.35 7.28 -7.75
CA ILE A 456 18.88 7.80 -9.02
C ILE A 456 18.56 6.86 -10.19
N HIS A 457 18.81 5.55 -10.05
CA HIS A 457 18.58 4.59 -11.14
C HIS A 457 17.09 4.38 -11.44
N SER A 458 16.20 4.83 -10.56
CA SER A 458 14.76 4.81 -10.81
C SER A 458 14.21 6.07 -11.46
N ILE A 459 15.01 7.15 -11.59
CA ILE A 459 14.58 8.38 -12.24
C ILE A 459 14.48 8.16 -13.74
N ASP A 460 13.33 8.54 -14.31
CA ASP A 460 13.15 8.55 -15.75
C ASP A 460 13.73 9.84 -16.35
N ILE A 461 14.81 9.65 -17.11
CA ILE A 461 15.59 10.76 -17.64
C ILE A 461 15.01 11.17 -18.99
N SER A 462 14.43 12.36 -19.02
CA SER A 462 14.00 12.98 -20.27
C SER A 462 15.21 13.47 -21.10
N PRO A 463 15.08 13.61 -22.43
CA PRO A 463 16.15 14.17 -23.27
C PRO A 463 16.62 15.56 -22.83
N ASN A 464 15.72 16.39 -22.27
CA ASN A 464 16.08 17.72 -21.77
C ASN A 464 17.00 17.64 -20.54
N VAL A 465 16.67 16.72 -19.62
CA VAL A 465 17.46 16.48 -18.40
C VAL A 465 18.83 15.92 -18.79
N ASP A 466 18.88 14.95 -19.70
CA ASP A 466 20.15 14.41 -20.21
C ASP A 466 20.99 15.50 -20.88
N SER A 467 20.38 16.33 -21.73
CA SER A 467 21.06 17.45 -22.38
C SER A 467 21.63 18.46 -21.37
N TYR A 468 20.91 18.74 -20.28
CA TYR A 468 21.39 19.60 -19.20
C TYR A 468 22.68 19.04 -18.58
N PHE A 469 22.71 17.75 -18.22
CA PHE A 469 23.90 17.13 -17.62
C PHE A 469 25.05 16.96 -18.61
N MET A 470 24.77 16.70 -19.89
CA MET A 470 25.82 16.61 -20.92
C MET A 470 26.49 17.96 -21.20
N ASN A 471 25.74 19.06 -21.08
CA ASN A 471 26.20 20.42 -21.38
C ASN A 471 26.62 21.23 -20.14
N THR A 472 26.50 20.69 -18.93
CA THR A 472 26.88 21.41 -17.71
C THR A 472 28.39 21.63 -17.64
N GLU A 473 28.81 22.85 -17.29
CA GLU A 473 30.23 23.19 -17.08
C GLU A 473 30.78 22.63 -15.75
N LYS A 474 29.91 22.14 -14.86
CA LYS A 474 30.29 21.50 -13.61
C LYS A 474 30.91 20.11 -13.88
N HIS A 475 32.21 20.07 -14.10
CA HIS A 475 32.94 18.85 -14.48
C HIS A 475 32.66 17.65 -13.57
N LEU A 476 32.66 17.86 -12.23
CA LEU A 476 32.40 16.79 -11.26
C LEU A 476 31.01 16.17 -11.45
N LEU A 477 29.98 17.01 -11.64
CA LEU A 477 28.61 16.59 -11.86
C LEU A 477 28.47 15.78 -13.15
N ASN A 478 29.08 16.26 -14.24
CA ASN A 478 29.09 15.58 -15.54
C ASN A 478 29.83 14.23 -15.49
N SER A 479 31.01 14.18 -14.84
CA SER A 479 31.78 12.95 -14.73
C SER A 479 31.05 11.88 -13.93
N THR A 480 30.43 12.25 -12.80
CA THR A 480 29.67 11.29 -11.97
C THR A 480 28.39 10.85 -12.67
N TYR A 481 27.67 11.75 -13.34
CA TYR A 481 26.50 11.39 -14.14
C TYR A 481 26.85 10.35 -15.22
N ARG A 482 27.99 10.54 -15.92
CA ARG A 482 28.48 9.57 -16.91
C ARG A 482 28.92 8.25 -16.28
N SER A 483 29.59 8.27 -15.12
CA SER A 483 30.03 7.04 -14.46
C SER A 483 28.86 6.20 -13.93
N LEU A 484 27.75 6.83 -13.57
CA LEU A 484 26.51 6.16 -13.18
C LEU A 484 25.77 5.51 -14.38
N ASN A 485 26.24 5.74 -15.62
CA ASN A 485 25.66 5.15 -16.85
C ASN A 485 24.13 5.40 -16.96
N LEU A 486 23.71 6.58 -16.54
CA LEU A 486 22.33 7.03 -16.64
C LEU A 486 22.00 7.28 -18.10
N LYS A 487 20.89 6.69 -18.58
CA LYS A 487 20.45 6.76 -19.98
C LYS A 487 19.03 7.25 -20.06
N VAL A 488 18.72 7.99 -21.12
CA VAL A 488 17.34 8.31 -21.50
C VAL A 488 16.57 7.00 -21.69
N ASP A 489 15.41 6.86 -21.04
CA ASP A 489 14.63 5.63 -21.13
C ASP A 489 14.12 5.41 -22.57
N GLU A 490 14.65 4.37 -23.21
CA GLU A 490 14.25 3.94 -24.56
C GLU A 490 12.83 3.33 -24.60
N LYS A 491 12.21 3.07 -23.43
CA LYS A 491 10.89 2.43 -23.31
C LYS A 491 9.70 3.39 -23.41
N ALA A 492 9.92 4.69 -23.56
CA ALA A 492 8.84 5.65 -23.74
C ALA A 492 8.10 5.41 -25.08
N ILE A 493 6.76 5.54 -25.12
CA ILE A 493 5.98 5.32 -26.36
C ILE A 493 6.52 6.10 -27.56
N VAL A 494 6.98 7.34 -27.33
CA VAL A 494 7.54 8.22 -28.37
C VAL A 494 8.85 7.65 -28.96
N THR A 495 9.57 6.81 -28.21
CA THR A 495 10.81 6.15 -28.64
C THR A 495 10.59 4.69 -29.09
N LEU A 496 9.43 4.09 -28.84
CA LEU A 496 9.16 2.68 -29.17
C LEU A 496 9.22 2.37 -30.67
N PHE A 497 8.84 3.31 -31.53
CA PHE A 497 8.78 3.12 -32.99
C PHE A 497 10.01 3.69 -33.75
N GLN A 498 11.10 3.99 -33.05
CA GLN A 498 12.35 4.41 -33.70
C GLN A 498 13.11 3.18 -34.21
N PHE A 499 12.67 2.65 -35.35
CA PHE A 499 13.38 1.57 -36.03
C PHE A 499 14.63 2.09 -36.74
N SER A 500 15.69 1.30 -36.79
CA SER A 500 16.86 1.64 -37.59
C SER A 500 16.48 1.86 -39.07
N PRO A 501 17.09 2.84 -39.77
CA PRO A 501 16.86 3.03 -41.20
C PRO A 501 17.22 1.77 -42.01
N ASP A 502 18.16 0.96 -41.52
CA ASP A 502 18.71 -0.21 -42.21
C ASP A 502 17.89 -1.50 -42.07
N VAL A 503 16.71 -1.43 -41.45
CA VAL A 503 15.84 -2.59 -41.21
C VAL A 503 15.24 -3.11 -42.52
N LYS A 504 15.28 -4.43 -42.71
CA LYS A 504 14.84 -5.13 -43.93
C LYS A 504 13.36 -5.50 -43.83
N GLU A 505 12.61 -5.31 -44.92
CA GLU A 505 11.27 -5.90 -45.05
C GLU A 505 11.41 -7.41 -45.31
N ILE A 506 10.70 -8.22 -44.52
CA ILE A 506 10.80 -9.69 -44.57
C ILE A 506 9.49 -10.33 -45.04
N ASP A 507 9.54 -11.59 -45.49
CA ASP A 507 8.32 -12.38 -45.74
C ASP A 507 7.80 -12.96 -44.42
N LEU A 508 6.73 -12.37 -43.92
CA LEU A 508 6.02 -12.80 -42.72
C LEU A 508 5.59 -14.28 -42.74
N ARG A 509 5.37 -14.88 -43.92
CA ARG A 509 5.03 -16.31 -44.01
C ARG A 509 6.18 -17.21 -43.59
N GLU A 510 7.42 -16.80 -43.86
CA GLU A 510 8.59 -17.55 -43.42
C GLU A 510 8.69 -17.57 -41.89
N VAL A 511 8.36 -16.46 -41.22
CA VAL A 511 8.29 -16.39 -39.76
C VAL A 511 7.27 -17.39 -39.21
N LEU A 512 6.14 -17.56 -39.88
CA LEU A 512 5.12 -18.52 -39.45
C LEU A 512 5.57 -19.98 -39.63
N THR A 513 6.24 -20.30 -40.75
CA THR A 513 6.59 -21.69 -41.11
C THR A 513 7.94 -22.18 -40.59
N ASP A 514 8.90 -21.30 -40.37
CA ASP A 514 10.23 -21.64 -39.87
C ASP A 514 10.27 -21.49 -38.35
N ASP A 515 10.76 -22.49 -37.62
CA ASP A 515 10.93 -22.45 -36.17
C ASP A 515 12.25 -21.78 -35.75
N LYS A 516 13.13 -21.48 -36.71
CA LYS A 516 14.43 -20.83 -36.52
C LYS A 516 14.53 -19.46 -37.19
N TYR A 517 13.39 -18.83 -37.48
CA TYR A 517 13.34 -17.50 -38.08
C TYR A 517 14.16 -16.44 -37.31
N TYR A 518 14.32 -16.59 -35.99
CA TYR A 518 15.12 -15.70 -35.14
C TYR A 518 16.64 -15.80 -35.37
N GLU A 519 17.12 -16.88 -36.02
CA GLU A 519 18.52 -16.98 -36.48
C GLU A 519 18.73 -16.14 -37.76
N LYS A 520 17.65 -15.89 -38.53
CA LYS A 520 17.67 -15.24 -39.85
C LYS A 520 17.33 -13.74 -39.79
N TYR A 521 16.44 -13.36 -38.88
CA TYR A 521 15.86 -12.01 -38.82
C TYR A 521 16.06 -11.39 -37.44
N THR A 522 16.36 -10.09 -37.43
CA THR A 522 16.41 -9.33 -36.18
C THR A 522 14.99 -9.05 -35.68
N LYS A 523 14.86 -8.74 -34.38
CA LYS A 523 13.57 -8.32 -33.81
C LYS A 523 13.02 -7.07 -34.50
N GLU A 524 13.89 -6.12 -34.83
CA GLU A 524 13.51 -4.90 -35.56
C GLU A 524 12.97 -5.21 -36.96
N ASP A 525 13.59 -6.14 -37.71
CA ASP A 525 13.10 -6.58 -39.03
C ASP A 525 11.67 -7.09 -38.94
N ILE A 526 11.38 -7.90 -37.92
CA ILE A 526 10.06 -8.48 -37.70
C ILE A 526 9.05 -7.40 -37.30
N PHE A 527 9.35 -6.55 -36.31
CA PHE A 527 8.40 -5.54 -35.83
C PHE A 527 8.12 -4.45 -36.86
N ARG A 528 9.14 -3.96 -37.58
CA ARG A 528 8.93 -2.99 -38.66
C ARG A 528 8.09 -3.58 -39.79
N THR A 529 8.31 -4.85 -40.14
CA THR A 529 7.51 -5.52 -41.16
C THR A 529 6.07 -5.75 -40.67
N LEU A 530 5.87 -6.15 -39.41
CA LEU A 530 4.53 -6.28 -38.82
C LEU A 530 3.78 -4.95 -38.82
N ASP A 531 4.42 -3.86 -38.40
CA ASP A 531 3.84 -2.52 -38.40
C ASP A 531 3.45 -2.07 -39.81
N TYR A 532 4.35 -2.23 -40.79
CA TYR A 532 4.05 -1.90 -42.18
C TYR A 532 2.91 -2.76 -42.75
N LYS A 533 2.92 -4.07 -42.50
CA LYS A 533 1.90 -5.00 -43.02
C LYS A 533 0.55 -4.82 -42.32
N SER A 534 0.52 -4.51 -41.02
CA SER A 534 -0.72 -4.24 -40.29
C SER A 534 -1.38 -2.97 -40.84
N ALA A 535 -0.60 -1.91 -41.05
CA ALA A 535 -1.08 -0.66 -41.61
C ALA A 535 -1.56 -0.79 -43.06
N SER A 536 -0.84 -1.55 -43.90
CA SER A 536 -1.23 -1.75 -45.31
C SER A 536 -2.37 -2.76 -45.50
N SER A 537 -2.63 -3.64 -44.52
CA SER A 537 -3.70 -4.65 -44.58
C SER A 537 -4.99 -4.22 -43.88
N MET A 538 -5.22 -2.91 -43.66
CA MET A 538 -6.45 -2.45 -43.00
C MET A 538 -7.73 -2.95 -43.68
N ASP A 539 -7.69 -3.14 -44.99
CA ASP A 539 -8.82 -3.58 -45.82
C ASP A 539 -8.72 -5.07 -46.25
N ASP A 540 -7.65 -5.77 -45.86
CA ASP A 540 -7.41 -7.19 -46.18
C ASP A 540 -7.43 -8.05 -44.92
N LEU A 541 -8.54 -8.76 -44.70
CA LEU A 541 -8.72 -9.63 -43.54
C LEU A 541 -7.64 -10.73 -43.47
N LYS A 542 -7.20 -11.27 -44.61
CA LYS A 542 -6.19 -12.35 -44.62
C LYS A 542 -4.82 -11.84 -44.26
N GLY A 543 -4.44 -10.67 -44.79
CA GLY A 543 -3.21 -9.98 -44.40
C GLY A 543 -3.18 -9.68 -42.90
N LEU A 544 -4.30 -9.19 -42.35
CA LEU A 544 -4.40 -8.91 -40.92
C LEU A 544 -4.39 -10.18 -40.05
N GLN A 545 -5.07 -11.25 -40.46
CA GLN A 545 -5.01 -12.55 -39.77
C GLN A 545 -3.58 -13.08 -39.71
N LEU A 546 -2.81 -12.98 -40.81
CA LEU A 546 -1.40 -13.37 -40.83
C LEU A 546 -0.57 -12.56 -39.82
N VAL A 547 -0.81 -11.25 -39.70
CA VAL A 547 -0.13 -10.40 -38.70
C VAL A 547 -0.45 -10.86 -37.27
N VAL A 548 -1.72 -11.17 -36.99
CA VAL A 548 -2.17 -11.64 -35.67
C VAL A 548 -1.61 -13.03 -35.34
N ASP A 549 -1.62 -13.96 -36.30
CA ASP A 549 -1.07 -15.31 -36.11
C ASP A 549 0.43 -15.28 -35.81
N ILE A 550 1.17 -14.37 -36.46
CA ILE A 550 2.59 -14.16 -36.17
C ILE A 550 2.77 -13.56 -34.80
N ALA A 551 2.00 -12.52 -34.45
CA ALA A 551 2.06 -11.93 -33.11
C ALA A 551 1.80 -13.00 -32.02
N GLU A 552 0.84 -13.89 -32.23
CA GLU A 552 0.56 -15.02 -31.34
C GLU A 552 1.73 -16.02 -31.29
N LYS A 553 2.35 -16.34 -32.44
CA LYS A 553 3.57 -17.18 -32.48
C LYS A 553 4.70 -16.55 -31.68
N LEU A 554 4.96 -15.25 -31.86
CA LEU A 554 6.02 -14.53 -31.14
C LEU A 554 5.79 -14.54 -29.62
N MET A 555 4.53 -14.39 -29.18
CA MET A 555 4.18 -14.43 -27.75
C MET A 555 4.42 -15.81 -27.11
N ARG A 556 4.25 -16.89 -27.88
CA ARG A 556 4.41 -18.27 -27.39
C ARG A 556 5.83 -18.80 -27.52
N ASP A 557 6.63 -18.22 -28.41
CA ASP A 557 7.98 -18.67 -28.71
C ASP A 557 9.00 -18.18 -27.69
N LYS A 558 9.34 -19.06 -26.74
CA LYS A 558 10.33 -18.79 -25.70
C LYS A 558 11.72 -18.51 -26.25
N ASN A 559 12.07 -19.02 -27.43
CA ASN A 559 13.39 -18.82 -28.03
C ASN A 559 13.56 -17.41 -28.59
N PHE A 560 12.45 -16.75 -28.96
CA PHE A 560 12.48 -15.36 -29.43
C PHE A 560 12.76 -14.36 -28.30
N GLY A 561 12.39 -14.72 -27.06
CA GLY A 561 12.70 -13.97 -25.84
C GLY A 561 12.16 -12.54 -25.87
N LEU A 562 10.85 -12.36 -25.99
CA LEU A 562 10.22 -11.04 -25.99
C LEU A 562 10.48 -10.30 -24.66
N THR A 563 11.07 -9.12 -24.76
CA THR A 563 11.18 -8.19 -23.63
C THR A 563 9.88 -7.42 -23.44
N VAL A 564 9.71 -6.75 -22.29
CA VAL A 564 8.59 -5.83 -22.04
C VAL A 564 8.49 -4.73 -23.10
N ARG A 565 9.63 -4.25 -23.64
CA ARG A 565 9.66 -3.29 -24.76
C ARG A 565 9.09 -3.91 -26.04
N ASP A 566 9.49 -5.14 -26.35
CA ASP A 566 9.03 -5.86 -27.53
C ASP A 566 7.51 -6.09 -27.47
N GLN A 567 6.99 -6.52 -26.31
CA GLN A 567 5.56 -6.69 -26.08
C GLN A 567 4.81 -5.35 -26.19
N SER A 568 5.40 -4.26 -25.72
CA SER A 568 4.84 -2.90 -25.86
C SER A 568 4.66 -2.52 -27.33
N ILE A 569 5.69 -2.71 -28.16
CA ILE A 569 5.62 -2.44 -29.61
C ILE A 569 4.53 -3.30 -30.24
N LEU A 570 4.53 -4.60 -29.95
CA LEU A 570 3.56 -5.54 -30.49
C LEU A 570 2.11 -5.15 -30.13
N SER A 571 1.87 -4.74 -28.88
CA SER A 571 0.55 -4.29 -28.44
C SER A 571 0.07 -3.09 -29.25
N LEU A 572 0.94 -2.11 -29.50
CA LEU A 572 0.62 -0.89 -30.23
C LEU A 572 0.41 -1.14 -31.73
N ILE A 573 1.08 -2.14 -32.31
CA ILE A 573 0.84 -2.59 -33.70
C ILE A 573 -0.57 -3.23 -33.82
N LEU A 574 -0.98 -4.03 -32.84
CA LEU A 574 -2.25 -4.77 -32.89
C LEU A 574 -3.47 -3.91 -32.52
N LEU A 575 -3.31 -2.99 -31.57
CA LEU A 575 -4.40 -2.25 -30.95
C LEU A 575 -5.32 -1.50 -31.95
N PRO A 576 -4.84 -0.84 -33.02
CA PRO A 576 -5.69 -0.20 -34.02
C PRO A 576 -6.70 -1.17 -34.67
N HIS A 577 -6.35 -2.45 -34.74
CA HIS A 577 -7.13 -3.51 -35.37
C HIS A 577 -8.09 -4.22 -34.40
N ALA A 578 -8.03 -3.91 -33.11
CA ALA A 578 -9.01 -4.33 -32.12
C ALA A 578 -10.39 -3.67 -32.35
N LYS A 579 -10.43 -2.62 -33.20
CA LYS A 579 -11.65 -1.90 -33.55
C LYS A 579 -12.43 -2.63 -34.63
N ARG A 580 -13.76 -2.51 -34.55
CA ARG A 580 -14.64 -3.11 -35.55
C ARG A 580 -14.45 -2.48 -36.93
N ASN A 581 -13.94 -3.24 -37.88
CA ASN A 581 -13.86 -2.82 -39.27
C ASN A 581 -15.17 -3.14 -40.02
N LYS A 582 -15.81 -2.12 -40.60
CA LYS A 582 -17.06 -2.27 -41.36
C LYS A 582 -16.88 -3.04 -42.67
N GLN A 583 -15.67 -3.06 -43.22
CA GLN A 583 -15.38 -3.76 -44.48
C GLN A 583 -15.44 -5.29 -44.33
N PHE A 584 -15.18 -5.81 -43.13
CA PHE A 584 -15.26 -7.25 -42.82
C PHE A 584 -16.69 -7.70 -42.44
N ILE A 585 -17.70 -6.84 -42.66
CA ILE A 585 -19.09 -7.15 -42.35
C ILE A 585 -19.86 -7.42 -43.64
N CYS A 586 -20.10 -8.70 -43.90
CA CYS A 586 -20.94 -9.16 -44.99
C CYS A 586 -22.42 -9.08 -44.60
N ILE A 587 -23.26 -8.47 -45.45
CA ILE A 587 -24.71 -8.47 -45.27
C ILE A 587 -25.34 -9.46 -46.25
N ILE A 588 -25.78 -10.60 -45.75
CA ILE A 588 -26.51 -11.60 -46.52
C ILE A 588 -28.00 -11.22 -46.47
N LYS A 589 -28.60 -10.94 -47.64
CA LYS A 589 -30.01 -10.59 -47.76
C LYS A 589 -30.77 -11.71 -48.47
N VAL A 590 -31.77 -12.28 -47.81
CA VAL A 590 -32.66 -13.31 -48.35
C VAL A 590 -34.10 -12.83 -48.21
N GLY A 591 -34.67 -12.29 -49.29
CA GLY A 591 -35.98 -11.62 -49.27
C GLY A 591 -36.00 -10.40 -48.35
N ASN A 592 -36.87 -10.42 -47.33
CA ASN A 592 -36.97 -9.38 -46.29
C ASN A 592 -36.02 -9.61 -45.10
N MET A 593 -35.35 -10.76 -45.03
CA MET A 593 -34.38 -11.06 -43.97
C MET A 593 -33.02 -10.49 -44.34
N LYS A 594 -32.39 -9.81 -43.38
CA LYS A 594 -30.99 -9.35 -43.46
C LYS A 594 -30.20 -9.97 -42.31
N GLN A 595 -29.19 -10.75 -42.62
CA GLN A 595 -28.22 -11.27 -41.66
C GLN A 595 -26.89 -10.53 -41.86
N LYS A 596 -26.31 -10.04 -40.78
CA LYS A 596 -24.97 -9.45 -40.79
C LYS A 596 -23.99 -10.50 -40.26
N VAL A 597 -22.99 -10.84 -41.06
CA VAL A 597 -21.88 -11.74 -40.70
C VAL A 597 -20.64 -10.85 -40.55
N ASP A 598 -20.04 -10.86 -39.36
CA ASP A 598 -18.84 -10.08 -39.05
C ASP A 598 -17.65 -11.03 -39.04
N GLU A 599 -16.93 -11.10 -40.15
CA GLU A 599 -15.81 -12.03 -40.34
C GLU A 599 -14.57 -11.61 -39.54
N GLY A 600 -14.50 -10.33 -39.12
CA GLY A 600 -13.40 -9.79 -38.32
C GLY A 600 -13.51 -10.08 -36.82
N VAL A 601 -14.56 -10.77 -36.35
CA VAL A 601 -14.73 -11.09 -34.92
C VAL A 601 -13.59 -11.95 -34.41
N SER A 602 -13.20 -12.99 -35.15
CA SER A 602 -12.11 -13.90 -34.73
C SER A 602 -10.80 -13.13 -34.55
N THR A 603 -10.46 -12.25 -35.48
CA THR A 603 -9.27 -11.40 -35.41
C THR A 603 -9.28 -10.52 -34.16
N ARG A 604 -10.41 -9.87 -33.84
CA ARG A 604 -10.53 -9.04 -32.63
C ARG A 604 -10.40 -9.87 -31.35
N THR A 605 -11.03 -11.04 -31.30
CA THR A 605 -10.90 -11.98 -30.18
C THR A 605 -9.45 -12.41 -29.97
N SER A 606 -8.73 -12.74 -31.04
CA SER A 606 -7.30 -13.10 -30.96
C SER A 606 -6.45 -11.94 -30.49
N ILE A 607 -6.70 -10.71 -30.95
CA ILE A 607 -5.97 -9.52 -30.46
C ILE A 607 -6.16 -9.34 -28.95
N TYR A 608 -7.40 -9.37 -28.44
CA TYR A 608 -7.63 -9.22 -27.00
C TYR A 608 -7.06 -10.40 -26.20
N SER A 609 -7.09 -11.61 -26.76
CA SER A 609 -6.44 -12.78 -26.16
C SER A 609 -4.92 -12.59 -26.04
N ILE A 610 -4.27 -12.09 -27.09
CA ILE A 610 -2.83 -11.76 -27.08
C ILE A 610 -2.55 -10.69 -26.02
N LEU A 611 -3.33 -9.60 -25.99
CA LEU A 611 -3.16 -8.53 -24.99
C LEU A 611 -3.33 -9.04 -23.56
N SER A 612 -4.24 -10.01 -23.32
CA SER A 612 -4.45 -10.63 -22.01
C SER A 612 -3.29 -11.51 -21.52
N GLN A 613 -2.42 -11.95 -22.45
CA GLN A 613 -1.27 -12.81 -22.18
C GLN A 613 0.03 -12.03 -21.97
N MET A 614 0.03 -10.71 -22.22
CA MET A 614 1.23 -9.89 -22.06
C MET A 614 1.59 -9.73 -20.58
N GLU A 615 2.90 -9.62 -20.32
CA GLU A 615 3.42 -9.28 -19.00
C GLU A 615 3.01 -7.87 -18.60
N LYS A 616 3.40 -7.43 -17.40
CA LYS A 616 3.16 -6.08 -16.90
C LYS A 616 3.80 -5.03 -17.82
N LEU A 617 3.02 -4.54 -18.78
CA LEU A 617 3.43 -3.53 -19.76
C LEU A 617 3.63 -2.17 -19.07
N PRO A 618 4.48 -1.29 -19.61
CA PRO A 618 4.65 0.06 -19.09
C PRO A 618 3.31 0.80 -18.99
N MET A 619 3.12 1.57 -17.91
CA MET A 619 1.83 2.21 -17.58
C MET A 619 1.24 3.00 -18.76
N ASN A 620 2.07 3.70 -19.52
CA ASN A 620 1.62 4.48 -20.68
C ASN A 620 1.00 3.61 -21.79
N VAL A 621 1.57 2.44 -22.05
CA VAL A 621 1.05 1.46 -23.01
C VAL A 621 -0.23 0.83 -22.48
N SER A 622 -0.22 0.41 -21.21
CA SER A 622 -1.40 -0.15 -20.54
C SER A 622 -2.57 0.83 -20.52
N CYS A 623 -2.33 2.11 -20.27
CA CYS A 623 -3.36 3.15 -20.33
C CYS A 623 -3.91 3.33 -21.74
N LYS A 624 -3.07 3.21 -22.79
CA LYS A 624 -3.54 3.26 -24.17
C LYS A 624 -4.44 2.07 -24.51
N ILE A 625 -4.06 0.87 -24.06
CA ILE A 625 -4.88 -0.34 -24.18
C ILE A 625 -6.21 -0.13 -23.43
N LEU A 626 -6.17 0.38 -22.20
CA LEU A 626 -7.34 0.69 -21.37
C LEU A 626 -8.32 1.63 -22.08
N GLU A 627 -7.82 2.69 -22.71
CA GLU A 627 -8.62 3.63 -23.51
C GLU A 627 -9.34 2.93 -24.66
N ASP A 628 -8.66 2.07 -25.41
CA ASP A 628 -9.27 1.35 -26.52
C ASP A 628 -10.22 0.23 -26.03
N MET A 629 -9.98 -0.39 -24.87
CA MET A 629 -10.95 -1.29 -24.23
C MET A 629 -12.25 -0.54 -23.90
N ALA A 630 -12.15 0.61 -23.22
CA ALA A 630 -13.30 1.40 -22.81
C ALA A 630 -14.06 2.00 -24.00
N GLY A 631 -13.31 2.53 -24.97
CA GLY A 631 -13.87 3.20 -26.14
C GLY A 631 -14.43 2.24 -27.18
N VAL A 632 -13.89 1.01 -27.28
CA VAL A 632 -14.24 0.08 -28.37
C VAL A 632 -14.52 -1.34 -27.91
N GLY A 633 -13.67 -1.94 -27.06
CA GLY A 633 -13.82 -3.32 -26.60
C GLY A 633 -15.16 -3.57 -25.90
N LEU A 634 -15.48 -2.78 -24.88
CA LEU A 634 -16.75 -2.86 -24.14
C LEU A 634 -17.98 -2.53 -25.01
N LYS A 635 -17.77 -1.80 -26.10
CA LYS A 635 -18.81 -1.41 -27.07
C LYS A 635 -18.96 -2.41 -28.23
N ASP A 636 -18.22 -3.54 -28.24
CA ASP A 636 -18.36 -4.55 -29.30
C ASP A 636 -19.77 -5.17 -29.27
N LYS A 637 -20.18 -5.85 -30.34
CA LYS A 637 -21.46 -6.59 -30.36
C LYS A 637 -21.30 -8.06 -29.99
N ASN A 638 -20.08 -8.57 -30.00
CA ASN A 638 -19.80 -9.96 -29.65
C ASN A 638 -19.49 -10.05 -28.14
N GLU A 639 -20.23 -10.91 -27.44
CA GLU A 639 -20.10 -11.09 -25.98
C GLU A 639 -18.74 -11.63 -25.56
N ASN A 640 -18.13 -12.53 -26.35
CA ASN A 640 -16.79 -13.05 -26.01
C ASN A 640 -15.74 -11.95 -26.13
N VAL A 641 -15.86 -11.06 -27.11
CA VAL A 641 -14.96 -9.91 -27.27
C VAL A 641 -15.07 -8.97 -26.07
N LYS A 642 -16.30 -8.65 -25.64
CA LYS A 642 -16.53 -7.82 -24.44
C LYS A 642 -15.92 -8.46 -23.20
N PHE A 643 -16.20 -9.74 -22.97
CA PHE A 643 -15.71 -10.47 -21.81
C PHE A 643 -14.17 -10.44 -21.71
N ILE A 644 -13.45 -10.68 -22.82
CA ILE A 644 -11.98 -10.62 -22.82
C ILE A 644 -11.52 -9.17 -22.61
N ALA A 645 -12.17 -8.17 -23.23
CA ALA A 645 -11.83 -6.77 -23.02
C ALA A 645 -12.04 -6.32 -21.56
N GLU A 646 -13.10 -6.77 -20.90
CA GLU A 646 -13.33 -6.57 -19.46
C GLU A 646 -12.20 -7.18 -18.63
N LYS A 647 -11.76 -8.40 -18.96
CA LYS A 647 -10.65 -9.05 -18.25
C LYS A 647 -9.32 -8.35 -18.44
N VAL A 648 -9.02 -7.88 -19.66
CA VAL A 648 -7.83 -7.07 -19.92
C VAL A 648 -7.89 -5.76 -19.13
N MET A 649 -9.06 -5.12 -19.09
CA MET A 649 -9.29 -3.89 -18.33
C MET A 649 -9.11 -4.11 -16.82
N GLU A 650 -9.69 -5.16 -16.26
CA GLU A 650 -9.55 -5.56 -14.86
C GLU A 650 -8.09 -5.78 -14.49
N ASN A 651 -7.35 -6.55 -15.30
CA ASN A 651 -5.92 -6.81 -15.08
C ASN A 651 -5.08 -5.52 -15.10
N ILE A 652 -5.37 -4.59 -16.01
CA ILE A 652 -4.63 -3.31 -16.10
C ILE A 652 -4.96 -2.43 -14.89
N LEU A 653 -6.23 -2.35 -14.50
CA LEU A 653 -6.66 -1.54 -13.36
C LEU A 653 -6.11 -2.11 -12.05
N GLU A 654 -6.14 -3.41 -11.85
CA GLU A 654 -5.54 -4.05 -10.67
C GLU A 654 -4.05 -3.68 -10.52
N GLN A 655 -3.32 -3.59 -11.64
CA GLN A 655 -1.89 -3.27 -11.64
C GLN A 655 -1.56 -1.78 -11.49
N TYR A 656 -2.41 -0.89 -12.00
CA TYR A 656 -2.06 0.52 -12.21
C TYR A 656 -3.07 1.52 -11.67
N TYR A 657 -4.18 1.09 -11.06
CA TYR A 657 -5.26 1.98 -10.67
C TYR A 657 -4.79 3.11 -9.73
N GLU A 658 -4.05 2.80 -8.67
CA GLU A 658 -3.53 3.83 -7.76
C GLU A 658 -2.68 4.87 -8.50
N ALA A 659 -1.84 4.41 -9.43
CA ALA A 659 -1.02 5.29 -10.25
C ALA A 659 -1.84 6.12 -11.24
N ILE A 660 -2.87 5.53 -11.84
CA ILE A 660 -3.78 6.22 -12.75
C ILE A 660 -4.57 7.30 -11.99
N ILE A 661 -5.08 7.00 -10.79
CA ILE A 661 -5.82 7.97 -9.98
C ILE A 661 -4.92 9.07 -9.46
N ALA A 662 -3.69 8.77 -9.06
CA ALA A 662 -2.74 9.80 -8.64
C ALA A 662 -2.38 10.72 -9.81
N LEU A 663 -1.91 10.11 -10.89
CA LEU A 663 -1.15 10.82 -11.90
C LEU A 663 -2.04 11.27 -13.06
N ALA A 664 -3.07 10.50 -13.40
CA ALA A 664 -3.88 10.69 -14.60
C ALA A 664 -5.40 10.73 -14.32
N GLN A 665 -5.81 11.22 -13.15
CA GLN A 665 -7.22 11.19 -12.70
C GLN A 665 -8.21 11.78 -13.72
N ASN A 666 -7.89 12.95 -14.27
CA ASN A 666 -8.75 13.63 -15.24
C ASN A 666 -8.89 12.83 -16.53
N TRP A 667 -7.79 12.25 -17.01
CA TRP A 667 -7.81 11.36 -18.17
C TRP A 667 -8.65 10.11 -17.88
N TYR A 668 -8.47 9.49 -16.70
CA TYR A 668 -9.25 8.32 -16.31
C TYR A 668 -10.75 8.62 -16.30
N GLN A 669 -11.13 9.78 -15.76
CA GLN A 669 -12.52 10.21 -15.75
C GLN A 669 -13.10 10.33 -17.16
N VAL A 670 -12.43 11.10 -18.03
CA VAL A 670 -12.95 11.46 -19.35
C VAL A 670 -12.83 10.30 -20.35
N SER A 671 -11.68 9.64 -20.39
CA SER A 671 -11.39 8.62 -21.40
C SER A 671 -11.89 7.23 -21.00
N ILE A 672 -11.99 6.91 -19.70
CA ILE A 672 -12.37 5.57 -19.25
C ILE A 672 -13.78 5.58 -18.63
N MET A 673 -13.97 6.32 -17.54
CA MET A 673 -15.21 6.25 -16.75
C MET A 673 -16.44 6.73 -17.52
N ASP A 674 -16.32 7.82 -18.29
CA ASP A 674 -17.44 8.32 -19.08
C ASP A 674 -17.83 7.33 -20.19
N ASN A 675 -16.86 6.65 -20.80
CA ASN A 675 -17.11 5.59 -21.77
C ASN A 675 -17.79 4.37 -21.13
N MET A 676 -17.35 3.95 -19.94
CA MET A 676 -17.98 2.85 -19.20
C MET A 676 -19.42 3.17 -18.80
N ARG A 677 -19.67 4.40 -18.34
CA ARG A 677 -21.02 4.88 -18.01
C ARG A 677 -21.92 4.97 -19.25
N GLU A 678 -21.37 5.40 -20.38
CA GLU A 678 -22.11 5.40 -21.65
C GLU A 678 -22.52 3.98 -22.04
N VAL A 679 -21.65 2.99 -21.88
CA VAL A 679 -22.01 1.58 -22.08
C VAL A 679 -23.16 1.23 -21.14
N LEU A 680 -22.96 1.38 -19.83
CA LEU A 680 -23.89 0.98 -18.78
C LEU A 680 -25.28 1.62 -18.89
N TYR A 681 -25.34 2.93 -19.12
CA TYR A 681 -26.61 3.69 -19.11
C TYR A 681 -27.15 4.04 -20.49
N GLY A 682 -26.31 4.00 -21.53
CA GLY A 682 -26.69 4.41 -22.89
C GLY A 682 -27.26 3.28 -23.76
N SER A 683 -27.10 2.01 -23.35
CA SER A 683 -27.59 0.87 -24.13
C SER A 683 -28.90 0.29 -23.58
N PRO A 684 -30.03 0.38 -24.30
CA PRO A 684 -31.31 -0.20 -23.87
C PRO A 684 -31.32 -1.75 -23.89
N ASN A 685 -30.26 -2.37 -24.42
CA ASN A 685 -30.16 -3.83 -24.63
C ASN A 685 -29.03 -4.48 -23.84
N ILE A 686 -28.49 -3.81 -22.81
CA ILE A 686 -27.50 -4.43 -21.93
C ILE A 686 -28.16 -5.56 -21.14
N SER A 687 -27.50 -6.73 -21.12
CA SER A 687 -27.93 -7.83 -20.29
C SER A 687 -27.70 -7.52 -18.81
N ALA A 688 -28.49 -8.15 -17.94
CA ALA A 688 -28.32 -7.98 -16.50
C ALA A 688 -26.90 -8.35 -16.03
N SER A 689 -26.26 -9.34 -16.68
CA SER A 689 -24.87 -9.74 -16.40
C SER A 689 -23.83 -8.71 -16.82
N GLU A 690 -24.02 -8.04 -17.96
CA GLU A 690 -23.08 -6.98 -18.42
C GLU A 690 -23.24 -5.70 -17.62
N SER A 691 -24.49 -5.30 -17.35
CA SER A 691 -24.76 -4.16 -16.46
C SER A 691 -24.08 -4.35 -15.12
N TRP A 692 -24.07 -5.61 -14.67
CA TRP A 692 -23.56 -6.02 -13.40
C TRP A 692 -22.02 -6.03 -13.37
N ALA A 693 -21.35 -6.62 -14.37
CA ALA A 693 -19.89 -6.65 -14.46
C ALA A 693 -19.30 -5.23 -14.54
N LEU A 694 -19.92 -4.36 -15.34
CA LEU A 694 -19.50 -2.96 -15.49
C LEU A 694 -19.77 -2.13 -14.23
N SER A 695 -20.90 -2.35 -13.55
CA SER A 695 -21.16 -1.69 -12.25
C SER A 695 -20.07 -2.04 -11.25
N ASN A 696 -19.72 -3.33 -11.12
CA ASN A 696 -18.66 -3.71 -10.20
C ASN A 696 -17.33 -3.10 -10.56
N LEU A 697 -16.97 -3.04 -11.85
CA LEU A 697 -15.71 -2.42 -12.24
C LEU A 697 -15.69 -0.92 -11.89
N ILE A 698 -16.82 -0.22 -12.06
CA ILE A 698 -17.00 1.18 -11.64
C ILE A 698 -16.93 1.33 -10.12
N ASP A 699 -17.55 0.42 -9.37
CA ASP A 699 -17.61 0.46 -7.91
C ASP A 699 -16.26 0.08 -7.27
N THR A 700 -15.50 -0.82 -7.91
CA THR A 700 -14.15 -1.24 -7.49
C THR A 700 -13.11 -0.17 -7.79
N TYR A 701 -13.26 0.51 -8.93
CA TYR A 701 -12.32 1.52 -9.42
C TYR A 701 -13.01 2.88 -9.58
N PRO A 702 -13.53 3.47 -8.48
CA PRO A 702 -14.37 4.65 -8.55
C PRO A 702 -13.59 5.89 -8.96
N SER A 703 -14.24 6.75 -9.76
CA SER A 703 -13.76 8.11 -9.93
C SER A 703 -13.90 8.92 -8.64
N ALA A 704 -12.92 9.74 -8.26
CA ALA A 704 -13.18 10.74 -7.23
C ALA A 704 -14.27 11.71 -7.70
N SER A 705 -15.23 12.02 -6.82
CA SER A 705 -16.28 13.00 -7.08
C SER A 705 -15.67 14.34 -7.50
N THR A 706 -15.82 14.72 -8.76
CA THR A 706 -15.40 16.04 -9.28
C THR A 706 -16.37 17.15 -8.89
N LYS A 707 -17.48 16.85 -8.21
CA LYS A 707 -18.32 17.89 -7.63
C LYS A 707 -17.64 18.36 -6.35
N PRO A 708 -17.07 19.58 -6.29
CA PRO A 708 -16.84 20.20 -5.01
C PRO A 708 -18.20 20.25 -4.31
N ASN A 709 -18.27 19.71 -3.10
CA ASN A 709 -19.36 20.04 -2.19
C ASN A 709 -19.24 21.55 -1.94
N MET A 710 -19.97 22.34 -2.74
CA MET A 710 -20.20 23.77 -2.49
C MET A 710 -21.10 23.94 -1.28
#